data_AF-A0A814LZF5-F1
#
_entry.id   AF-A0A814LZF5-F1
#
_cell.length_a   1.000
_cell.length_b   1.000
_cell.length_c   1.000
_cell.angle_alpha   90.00
_cell.angle_beta   90.00
_cell.angle_gamma   90.00
#
_symmetry.space_group_name_H-M   'P 1'
#
loop_
_entity.id
_entity.type
_entity.pdbx_description
1 polymer ?
#
loop_
_entity_poly.entity_id
_entity_poly.type
_entity_poly.pdbx_seq_one_letter_code
_entity_poly.pdbx_strand_id
1 'polypeptide(L)'
;MHMEVYTFSSNPEDSEIDAENWYETEMCDHKPNIMPFITNPQHPIFRLKWSAPAFLEHFRRYTNVDRASVGSEYDRYGIDFNTKRHLLRMTVMLNTIGVVWKGSYSLAEREIKLKQNRLKTIVYDHRSKLQRGMTASLSSATKSPYSSTLIEVVNDDCLYVYQQLVAQKRRPVLLNMANADSPGGGYRSGDGAQEETLFRRSDYFRSLDIGLDRGQPTDRFSCNSNCELEPLSERQRMYPMDTFGAIYTSGLTVFRQNEETGYAFMKEPLADLCSIAMAAYRDPKVDNNNCLTSKFSVGTRKKIENIFAIAHHHKHDCLILSAFGCGAFKNPPKHIAAIFKSVAEQYAGFFKSIYFAIIDDHNAGQQLNPHGNYRPFKQLLDGKEFKPIEHKMQDIMIGPWRILNVNSNKQVNLSDVKILHQKPCSHGGKCNELQNAQHCGDYSHPSLCPSTNSMTSCKLLNDEDHALWFVHRTKCPFGGECKLLIEDPTHSNEFEHPQVCHEGGQCNNLSSEHLKAFRHVLLCRYGVECVEFNRGTASSHCKEFRHCKPMCRQGHFCVRFHDQKHMTEESHPFQPPCPFTPFYCRHHTLLSEVKNIQSLPPETQNHCLHFSHVCRYGRNCHEASELHWEKTIHIARNLCPYGNRCSKTTQEDHLNSFSHPNIADIRRLCVNPAYECPNRRTHDHIIRYRHNGNFDRSGVIRYFGLNMETNFVKNQESIIAAINDYNKKPLTKIPPEILKWIRGLQHVHRCSKVIFESILVHGHVMSREHMEHLLKPQFVAQAVQQHRRVQKIFDRHKIQTIEDRAKEYIRAIVNVEYAKKANVLPPSTGIGAGITSTSEENDCIIRRNETILSTLTSQEDVDIIRRCATEIAEASLNLHANPAGIGYVPDKALGTDRHVFSILGPHLGHYYGDIVLVFKHELKHHPDANFSMQAATSYSSGRTFTHRPWIKDSNTAEGRVKQFHESKLHCSVPG
;
A
#
# COMPACT_ATOMS: atom_id res chain seq x y z
N MET A 1 89.64 3.58 -27.45
CA MET A 1 89.60 4.23 -28.78
C MET A 1 88.79 5.49 -28.64
N HIS A 2 89.33 6.61 -29.11
CA HIS A 2 88.77 7.95 -29.00
C HIS A 2 87.32 8.02 -29.49
N MET A 3 86.39 8.44 -28.63
CA MET A 3 85.07 8.91 -29.04
C MET A 3 85.15 10.42 -29.20
N GLU A 4 84.97 10.88 -30.44
CA GLU A 4 84.83 12.29 -30.78
C GLU A 4 83.67 12.90 -29.99
N VAL A 5 83.94 14.01 -29.33
CA VAL A 5 82.94 14.84 -28.66
C VAL A 5 82.11 15.51 -29.76
N TYR A 6 80.94 14.95 -30.04
CA TYR A 6 79.97 15.59 -30.92
C TYR A 6 79.52 16.90 -30.26
N THR A 7 79.86 18.02 -30.88
CA THR A 7 79.43 19.35 -30.44
C THR A 7 78.04 19.59 -31.01
N PHE A 8 77.07 19.90 -30.14
CA PHE A 8 75.73 20.31 -30.55
C PHE A 8 75.84 21.39 -31.65
N SER A 9 75.09 21.21 -32.75
CA SER A 9 74.78 22.29 -33.70
C SER A 9 74.47 23.57 -32.91
N SER A 10 75.02 24.70 -33.34
CA SER A 10 75.03 25.98 -32.62
C SER A 10 73.64 26.56 -32.30
N ASN A 11 72.55 25.92 -32.73
CA ASN A 11 71.18 26.21 -32.31
C ASN A 11 70.32 24.93 -32.18
N PRO A 12 69.92 24.51 -30.97
CA PRO A 12 69.05 23.34 -30.75
C PRO A 12 67.70 23.40 -31.48
N GLU A 13 67.23 24.59 -31.86
CA GLU A 13 65.95 24.75 -32.57
C GLU A 13 65.99 24.26 -34.02
N ASP A 14 67.19 24.04 -34.57
CA ASP A 14 67.36 23.62 -35.96
C ASP A 14 67.45 22.09 -36.14
N SER A 15 67.72 21.35 -35.07
CA SER A 15 67.90 19.89 -35.09
C SER A 15 66.64 19.10 -34.68
N GLU A 16 66.37 17.99 -35.38
CA GLU A 16 65.31 17.03 -35.02
C GLU A 16 65.78 16.01 -34.00
N ILE A 17 64.92 15.54 -33.09
CA ILE A 17 65.26 14.44 -32.16
C ILE A 17 65.46 13.14 -32.95
N ASP A 18 66.68 12.58 -32.92
CA ASP A 18 67.06 11.37 -33.66
C ASP A 18 68.06 10.50 -32.88
N ALA A 19 68.60 9.47 -33.54
CA ALA A 19 69.58 8.55 -32.95
C ALA A 19 70.93 9.22 -32.61
N GLU A 20 71.36 10.17 -33.43
CA GLU A 20 72.70 10.77 -33.36
C GLU A 20 72.77 11.84 -32.25
N ASN A 21 71.67 12.57 -32.02
CA ASN A 21 71.65 13.65 -31.04
C ASN A 21 70.92 13.35 -29.73
N TRP A 22 70.08 12.31 -29.66
CA TRP A 22 69.32 12.02 -28.45
C TRP A 22 69.16 10.53 -28.14
N TYR A 23 68.49 9.75 -28.99
CA TYR A 23 67.96 8.42 -28.63
C TYR A 23 69.05 7.39 -28.31
N GLU A 24 70.19 7.41 -29.02
CA GLU A 24 71.30 6.48 -28.80
C GLU A 24 72.53 7.14 -28.17
N THR A 25 72.37 8.40 -27.72
CA THR A 25 73.40 9.21 -27.06
C THR A 25 72.89 9.68 -25.70
N GLU A 26 72.52 10.96 -25.56
CA GLU A 26 72.21 11.61 -24.28
C GLU A 26 71.08 10.90 -23.50
N MET A 27 70.05 10.39 -24.19
CA MET A 27 68.95 9.65 -23.54
C MET A 27 69.43 8.43 -22.76
N CYS A 28 70.51 7.77 -23.19
CA CYS A 28 71.05 6.55 -22.55
C CYS A 28 71.67 6.82 -21.18
N ASP A 29 72.09 8.06 -20.92
CA ASP A 29 72.70 8.45 -19.64
C ASP A 29 71.65 8.74 -18.55
N HIS A 30 70.37 8.73 -18.93
CA HIS A 30 69.26 9.08 -18.05
C HIS A 30 68.45 7.86 -17.63
N LYS A 31 67.94 7.92 -16.40
CA LYS A 31 66.88 7.01 -15.92
C LYS A 31 65.51 7.59 -16.25
N PRO A 32 64.45 6.77 -16.38
CA PRO A 32 63.07 7.25 -16.58
C PRO A 32 62.54 8.08 -15.40
N ASN A 33 62.99 9.33 -15.33
CA ASN A 33 62.66 10.30 -14.31
C ASN A 33 62.84 11.70 -14.90
N ILE A 34 61.77 12.48 -14.91
CA ILE A 34 61.75 13.83 -15.46
C ILE A 34 62.57 14.86 -14.65
N MET A 35 62.84 14.60 -13.37
CA MET A 35 63.40 15.60 -12.44
C MET A 35 64.68 16.30 -12.92
N PRO A 36 65.69 15.60 -13.49
CA PRO A 36 66.91 16.23 -13.99
C PRO A 36 66.67 17.29 -15.08
N PHE A 37 65.58 17.16 -15.84
CA PHE A 37 65.25 18.09 -16.93
C PHE A 37 64.41 19.27 -16.42
N ILE A 38 63.49 19.05 -15.49
CA ILE A 38 62.65 20.13 -14.93
C ILE A 38 63.49 21.16 -14.15
N THR A 39 64.53 20.68 -13.44
CA THR A 39 65.47 21.53 -12.69
C THR A 39 66.39 22.33 -13.62
N ASN A 40 66.51 21.93 -14.89
CA ASN A 40 67.25 22.64 -15.93
C ASN A 40 66.32 23.02 -17.11
N PRO A 41 65.46 24.05 -16.99
CA PRO A 41 64.57 24.45 -18.08
C PRO A 41 65.26 24.93 -19.36
N GLN A 42 66.59 25.16 -19.35
CA GLN A 42 67.37 25.51 -20.54
C GLN A 42 67.89 24.29 -21.31
N HIS A 43 67.59 23.07 -20.82
CA HIS A 43 68.00 21.83 -21.45
C HIS A 43 67.62 21.78 -22.95
N PRO A 44 68.54 21.39 -23.85
CA PRO A 44 68.29 21.38 -25.30
C PRO A 44 67.02 20.60 -25.71
N ILE A 45 66.68 19.53 -24.99
CA ILE A 45 65.52 18.67 -25.27
C ILE A 45 64.18 19.41 -25.40
N PHE A 46 63.99 20.53 -24.69
CA PHE A 46 62.77 21.33 -24.77
C PHE A 46 62.66 22.14 -26.06
N ARG A 47 63.78 22.30 -26.80
CA ARG A 47 63.91 23.12 -28.01
C ARG A 47 64.11 22.30 -29.29
N LEU A 48 64.51 21.04 -29.20
CA LEU A 48 64.67 20.14 -30.34
C LEU A 48 63.34 19.92 -31.09
N LYS A 49 63.40 19.80 -32.42
CA LYS A 49 62.24 19.51 -33.28
C LYS A 49 61.81 18.05 -33.12
N TRP A 50 60.50 17.79 -33.05
CA TRP A 50 59.98 16.43 -32.94
C TRP A 50 60.07 15.68 -34.27
N SER A 51 60.62 14.45 -34.26
CA SER A 51 60.61 13.55 -35.41
C SER A 51 59.79 12.28 -35.11
N ALA A 52 58.54 12.25 -35.58
CA ALA A 52 57.66 11.09 -35.43
C ALA A 52 58.21 9.81 -36.10
N PRO A 53 58.82 9.86 -37.31
CA PRO A 53 59.45 8.70 -37.91
C PRO A 53 60.60 8.13 -37.07
N ALA A 54 61.48 8.99 -36.54
CA ALA A 54 62.61 8.56 -35.71
C ALA A 54 62.12 7.90 -34.40
N PHE A 55 61.10 8.48 -33.75
CA PHE A 55 60.46 7.85 -32.60
C PHE A 55 59.91 6.46 -32.95
N LEU A 56 59.15 6.33 -34.05
CA LEU A 56 58.53 5.05 -34.43
C LEU A 56 59.57 3.97 -34.73
N GLU A 57 60.66 4.32 -35.39
CA GLU A 57 61.76 3.40 -35.66
C GLU A 57 62.31 2.81 -34.35
N HIS A 58 62.65 3.67 -33.39
CA HIS A 58 63.22 3.26 -32.10
C HIS A 58 62.20 2.56 -31.22
N PHE A 59 60.96 3.05 -31.17
CA PHE A 59 59.90 2.45 -30.36
C PHE A 59 59.54 1.05 -30.85
N ARG A 60 59.46 0.82 -32.17
CA ARG A 60 59.24 -0.53 -32.76
C ARG A 60 60.40 -1.48 -32.49
N ARG A 61 61.64 -0.99 -32.57
CA ARG A 61 62.86 -1.77 -32.24
C ARG A 61 62.77 -2.40 -30.85
N TYR A 62 62.20 -1.68 -29.89
CA TYR A 62 62.04 -2.15 -28.50
C TYR A 62 60.68 -2.79 -28.19
N THR A 63 59.77 -2.90 -29.17
CA THR A 63 58.43 -3.47 -29.00
C THR A 63 58.26 -4.83 -29.71
N ASN A 64 58.90 -5.04 -30.86
CA ASN A 64 58.75 -6.24 -31.73
C ASN A 64 59.80 -7.34 -31.50
N VAL A 65 60.39 -7.43 -30.31
CA VAL A 65 61.32 -8.53 -30.02
C VAL A 65 60.48 -9.77 -29.70
N ASP A 66 60.43 -10.71 -30.65
CA ASP A 66 59.92 -12.05 -30.40
C ASP A 66 60.68 -12.61 -29.18
N ARG A 67 60.02 -12.69 -28.02
CA ARG A 67 60.61 -13.13 -26.74
C ARG A 67 61.28 -14.51 -26.81
N ALA A 68 61.06 -15.25 -27.90
CA ALA A 68 61.64 -16.55 -28.17
C ALA A 68 62.92 -16.55 -29.03
N SER A 69 63.31 -15.43 -29.66
CA SER A 69 64.36 -15.43 -30.71
C SER A 69 65.60 -14.57 -30.44
N VAL A 70 65.62 -13.72 -29.40
CA VAL A 70 66.79 -12.91 -29.03
C VAL A 70 67.18 -13.22 -27.59
N GLY A 71 68.34 -13.83 -27.39
CA GLY A 71 68.86 -14.24 -26.08
C GLY A 71 69.29 -13.10 -25.13
N SER A 72 68.87 -11.86 -25.36
CA SER A 72 69.17 -10.70 -24.52
C SER A 72 67.99 -9.73 -24.49
N GLU A 73 67.42 -9.49 -23.29
CA GLU A 73 66.43 -8.42 -23.01
C GLU A 73 67.09 -7.02 -22.87
N TYR A 74 68.39 -6.93 -23.13
CA TYR A 74 69.23 -5.74 -22.96
C TYR A 74 69.82 -5.28 -24.29
N ASP A 75 69.99 -3.96 -24.43
CA ASP A 75 70.67 -3.34 -25.56
C ASP A 75 72.21 -3.43 -25.47
N ARG A 76 72.91 -2.85 -26.44
CA ARG A 76 74.39 -2.78 -26.48
C ARG A 76 75.01 -1.99 -25.32
N TYR A 77 74.21 -1.30 -24.51
CA TYR A 77 74.61 -0.50 -23.36
C TYR A 77 74.18 -1.13 -22.02
N GLY A 78 73.57 -2.33 -22.04
CA GLY A 78 73.12 -3.05 -20.85
C GLY A 78 71.81 -2.52 -20.25
N ILE A 79 71.01 -1.76 -21.00
CA ILE A 79 69.72 -1.21 -20.58
C ILE A 79 68.59 -2.12 -21.10
N ASP A 80 67.63 -2.46 -20.24
CA ASP A 80 66.51 -3.31 -20.64
C ASP A 80 65.54 -2.57 -21.58
N PHE A 81 64.90 -3.33 -22.48
CA PHE A 81 64.01 -2.76 -23.50
C PHE A 81 62.77 -2.05 -22.92
N ASN A 82 62.29 -2.42 -21.72
CA ASN A 82 61.18 -1.69 -21.09
C ASN A 82 61.62 -0.29 -20.66
N THR A 83 62.79 -0.19 -20.01
CA THR A 83 63.39 1.09 -19.64
C THR A 83 63.59 2.00 -20.85
N LYS A 84 64.01 1.47 -22.00
CA LYS A 84 64.10 2.25 -23.25
C LYS A 84 62.76 2.77 -23.74
N ARG A 85 61.71 1.94 -23.72
CA ARG A 85 60.35 2.40 -24.09
C ARG A 85 59.86 3.52 -23.18
N HIS A 86 60.17 3.43 -21.89
CA HIS A 86 59.86 4.49 -20.92
C HIS A 86 60.62 5.78 -21.23
N LEU A 87 61.93 5.71 -21.51
CA LEU A 87 62.73 6.88 -21.91
C LEU A 87 62.23 7.53 -23.21
N LEU A 88 61.81 6.74 -24.20
CA LEU A 88 61.22 7.25 -25.44
C LEU A 88 59.90 8.00 -25.17
N ARG A 89 59.00 7.45 -24.35
CA ARG A 89 57.76 8.13 -23.94
C ARG A 89 58.03 9.38 -23.09
N MET A 90 59.05 9.34 -22.23
CA MET A 90 59.50 10.50 -21.47
C MET A 90 60.01 11.61 -22.41
N THR A 91 60.69 11.24 -23.50
CA THR A 91 61.14 12.18 -24.54
C THR A 91 59.96 12.90 -25.21
N VAL A 92 58.88 12.16 -25.54
CA VAL A 92 57.63 12.76 -26.07
C VAL A 92 57.12 13.82 -25.09
N MET A 93 57.01 13.47 -23.82
CA MET A 93 56.52 14.37 -22.77
C MET A 93 57.40 15.61 -22.63
N LEU A 94 58.73 15.48 -22.55
CA LEU A 94 59.66 16.61 -22.44
C LEU A 94 59.48 17.56 -23.62
N ASN A 95 59.37 17.02 -24.83
CA ASN A 95 59.12 17.83 -26.02
C ASN A 95 57.73 18.49 -26.00
N THR A 96 56.69 17.79 -25.55
CA THR A 96 55.34 18.36 -25.33
C THR A 96 55.38 19.54 -24.36
N ILE A 97 56.11 19.42 -23.24
CA ILE A 97 56.29 20.52 -22.28
C ILE A 97 56.98 21.71 -22.94
N GLY A 98 58.07 21.46 -23.69
CA GLY A 98 58.79 22.50 -24.43
C GLY A 98 57.91 23.24 -25.45
N VAL A 99 57.11 22.50 -26.20
CA VAL A 99 56.12 23.05 -27.16
C VAL A 99 55.07 23.90 -26.46
N VAL A 100 54.57 23.47 -25.30
CA VAL A 100 53.62 24.26 -24.50
C VAL A 100 54.29 25.50 -23.91
N TRP A 101 55.55 25.44 -23.48
CA TRP A 101 56.27 26.65 -23.04
C TRP A 101 56.52 27.63 -24.18
N LYS A 102 56.82 27.14 -25.39
CA LYS A 102 56.99 27.95 -26.59
C LYS A 102 55.67 28.57 -27.09
N GLY A 103 54.55 27.85 -26.94
CA GLY A 103 53.23 28.26 -27.42
C GLY A 103 52.95 27.96 -28.89
N SER A 104 53.87 27.29 -29.58
CA SER A 104 53.73 26.89 -30.98
C SER A 104 54.56 25.65 -31.30
N TYR A 105 54.25 24.98 -32.41
CA TYR A 105 55.09 23.93 -33.00
C TYR A 105 55.14 24.07 -34.52
N SER A 106 56.18 23.52 -35.14
CA SER A 106 56.38 23.57 -36.59
C SER A 106 55.95 22.26 -37.26
N LEU A 107 55.26 22.35 -38.40
CA LEU A 107 54.85 21.21 -39.22
C LEU A 107 55.07 21.52 -40.70
N ALA A 108 55.98 20.79 -41.36
CA ALA A 108 56.28 20.89 -42.80
C ALA A 108 56.40 22.34 -43.33
N GLU A 109 57.13 23.20 -42.60
CA GLU A 109 57.38 24.64 -42.84
C GLU A 109 56.33 25.64 -42.32
N ARG A 110 55.21 25.18 -41.74
CA ARG A 110 54.21 26.07 -41.12
C ARG A 110 54.33 26.07 -39.60
N GLU A 111 54.36 27.25 -38.99
CA GLU A 111 54.23 27.40 -37.55
C GLU A 111 52.75 27.38 -37.15
N ILE A 112 52.37 26.44 -36.29
CA ILE A 112 51.03 26.33 -35.73
C ILE A 112 51.06 26.87 -34.30
N LYS A 113 50.34 27.96 -34.05
CA LYS A 113 50.17 28.54 -32.71
C LYS A 113 49.16 27.73 -31.90
N LEU A 114 49.52 27.40 -30.66
CA LEU A 114 48.62 26.73 -29.74
C LEU A 114 47.62 27.74 -29.15
N LYS A 115 46.33 27.37 -29.14
CA LYS A 115 45.31 28.10 -28.40
C LYS A 115 45.43 27.78 -26.91
N GLN A 116 46.36 28.46 -26.24
CA GLN A 116 46.54 28.30 -24.80
C GLN A 116 45.47 29.08 -24.06
N ASN A 117 44.28 28.50 -23.99
CA ASN A 117 43.19 29.06 -23.21
C ASN A 117 43.59 29.14 -21.72
N ARG A 118 42.98 30.08 -21.00
CA ARG A 118 43.02 30.09 -19.54
C ARG A 118 42.24 28.86 -19.06
N LEU A 119 42.97 27.84 -18.63
CA LEU A 119 42.36 26.61 -18.13
C LEU A 119 41.57 26.93 -16.87
N LYS A 120 40.39 26.30 -16.74
CA LYS A 120 39.60 26.34 -15.52
C LYS A 120 39.60 24.96 -14.90
N THR A 121 40.16 24.85 -13.70
CA THR A 121 40.30 23.60 -12.95
C THR A 121 39.47 23.70 -11.68
N ILE A 122 38.56 22.77 -11.47
CA ILE A 122 37.66 22.76 -10.31
C ILE A 122 37.80 21.42 -9.59
N VAL A 123 38.22 21.48 -8.33
CA VAL A 123 38.27 20.33 -7.43
C VAL A 123 36.89 20.15 -6.79
N TYR A 124 36.35 18.95 -6.94
CA TYR A 124 35.17 18.48 -6.22
C TYR A 124 35.62 17.40 -5.21
N ASP A 125 35.40 17.62 -3.92
CA ASP A 125 35.74 16.70 -2.83
C ASP A 125 34.47 16.14 -2.14
N HIS A 126 34.64 15.35 -1.08
CA HIS A 126 33.51 14.78 -0.33
C HIS A 126 32.58 15.83 0.33
N ARG A 127 32.98 17.10 0.41
CA ARG A 127 32.19 18.19 0.99
C ARG A 127 31.49 19.01 -0.08
N SER A 128 31.99 18.98 -1.32
CA SER A 128 31.44 19.74 -2.44
C SER A 128 29.95 19.45 -2.67
N LYS A 129 29.22 20.53 -2.98
CA LYS A 129 27.82 20.48 -3.38
C LYS A 129 27.69 21.11 -4.77
N LEU A 130 27.06 20.41 -5.72
CA LEU A 130 27.01 20.89 -7.11
C LEU A 130 25.90 21.92 -7.37
N GLN A 131 24.78 21.87 -6.63
CA GLN A 131 23.66 22.80 -6.78
C GLN A 131 22.98 23.06 -5.43
N ARG A 132 22.58 24.30 -5.17
CA ARG A 132 21.87 24.72 -3.94
C ARG A 132 20.37 24.55 -4.19
N GLY A 133 19.69 23.73 -3.39
CA GLY A 133 18.23 23.61 -3.44
C GLY A 133 17.54 24.97 -3.59
N MET A 134 16.83 25.18 -4.70
CA MET A 134 16.17 26.44 -5.01
C MET A 134 14.86 26.56 -4.24
N THR A 135 14.65 27.73 -3.61
CA THR A 135 13.34 28.22 -3.12
C THR A 135 12.55 28.97 -4.21
N ALA A 136 12.80 28.71 -5.50
CA ALA A 136 12.08 29.35 -6.61
C ALA A 136 11.19 28.35 -7.37
N SER A 137 10.10 28.87 -7.96
CA SER A 137 9.03 28.10 -8.60
C SER A 137 9.55 27.08 -9.63
N LEU A 138 9.23 25.81 -9.38
CA LEU A 138 9.61 24.61 -10.15
C LEU A 138 9.01 24.54 -11.59
N SER A 139 8.45 25.61 -12.13
CA SER A 139 7.79 25.61 -13.44
C SER A 139 8.74 25.90 -14.62
N SER A 140 9.94 26.43 -14.37
CA SER A 140 10.95 26.73 -15.41
C SER A 140 12.19 25.83 -15.38
N ALA A 141 12.32 24.96 -14.37
CA ALA A 141 13.45 24.05 -14.24
C ALA A 141 13.04 22.60 -14.55
N THR A 142 13.66 22.07 -15.61
CA THR A 142 13.99 20.65 -15.86
C THR A 142 12.87 19.64 -16.16
N LYS A 143 12.42 19.65 -17.43
CA LYS A 143 12.24 18.38 -18.16
C LYS A 143 13.63 17.79 -18.44
N SER A 144 13.73 16.45 -18.50
CA SER A 144 14.89 15.79 -19.08
C SER A 144 15.25 16.47 -20.42
N PRO A 145 16.49 16.95 -20.61
CA PRO A 145 16.83 17.70 -21.82
C PRO A 145 16.69 16.86 -23.10
N TYR A 146 16.75 15.53 -22.96
CA TYR A 146 16.60 14.59 -24.07
C TYR A 146 15.50 13.55 -23.78
N SER A 147 14.89 13.03 -24.85
CA SER A 147 13.89 11.96 -24.80
C SER A 147 14.48 10.58 -24.52
N SER A 148 15.80 10.45 -24.66
CA SER A 148 16.57 9.23 -24.41
C SER A 148 18.07 9.53 -24.38
N THR A 149 18.84 8.57 -23.86
CA THR A 149 20.29 8.51 -23.90
C THR A 149 20.72 7.26 -24.66
N LEU A 150 21.46 7.44 -25.75
CA LEU A 150 22.07 6.34 -26.52
C LEU A 150 23.43 5.96 -25.92
N ILE A 151 23.74 4.67 -25.85
CA ILE A 151 25.05 4.15 -25.44
C ILE A 151 25.73 3.44 -26.61
N GLU A 152 26.96 3.83 -26.87
CA GLU A 152 27.81 3.22 -27.89
C GLU A 152 29.15 2.79 -27.28
N VAL A 153 29.59 1.58 -27.60
CA VAL A 153 30.89 1.05 -27.18
C VAL A 153 31.75 0.88 -28.42
N VAL A 154 32.86 1.61 -28.47
CA VAL A 154 33.73 1.71 -29.65
C VAL A 154 35.15 1.29 -29.29
N ASN A 155 35.77 0.53 -30.18
CA ASN A 155 37.18 0.13 -30.07
C ASN A 155 38.04 1.20 -30.75
N ASP A 156 38.13 2.37 -30.13
CA ASP A 156 38.74 3.55 -30.71
C ASP A 156 39.33 4.47 -29.63
N ASP A 157 40.17 5.41 -30.06
CA ASP A 157 40.82 6.41 -29.21
C ASP A 157 39.80 7.43 -28.70
N CYS A 158 39.78 7.66 -27.39
CA CYS A 158 38.84 8.56 -26.75
C CYS A 158 38.95 10.01 -27.27
N LEU A 159 40.13 10.46 -27.73
CA LEU A 159 40.35 11.78 -28.31
C LEU A 159 39.83 11.87 -29.75
N TYR A 160 39.86 10.78 -30.49
CA TYR A 160 39.26 10.72 -31.83
C TYR A 160 37.73 10.75 -31.74
N VAL A 161 37.14 9.99 -30.82
CA VAL A 161 35.70 10.06 -30.49
C VAL A 161 35.31 11.48 -30.06
N TYR A 162 36.14 12.16 -29.27
CA TYR A 162 35.92 13.56 -28.88
C TYR A 162 35.87 14.48 -30.10
N GLN A 163 36.84 14.37 -31.00
CA GLN A 163 36.90 15.16 -32.23
C GLN A 163 35.67 14.94 -33.11
N GLN A 164 35.21 13.70 -33.28
CA GLN A 164 34.00 13.38 -34.04
C GLN A 164 32.75 14.02 -33.43
N LEU A 165 32.58 13.95 -32.11
CA LEU A 165 31.42 14.53 -31.43
C LEU A 165 31.41 16.07 -31.51
N VAL A 166 32.58 16.70 -31.39
CA VAL A 166 32.71 18.16 -31.61
C VAL A 166 32.34 18.53 -33.04
N ALA A 167 32.77 17.76 -34.04
CA ALA A 167 32.39 17.98 -35.45
C ALA A 167 30.86 17.86 -35.67
N GLN A 168 30.18 17.05 -34.86
CA GLN A 168 28.71 16.94 -34.82
C GLN A 168 28.03 18.03 -33.98
N LYS A 169 28.76 19.09 -33.58
CA LYS A 169 28.29 20.20 -32.73
C LYS A 169 27.77 19.72 -31.36
N ARG A 170 28.36 18.66 -30.80
CA ARG A 170 28.13 18.22 -29.42
C ARG A 170 29.06 18.93 -28.44
N ARG A 171 28.76 18.81 -27.14
CA ARG A 171 29.58 19.29 -26.02
C ARG A 171 30.07 18.11 -25.16
N PRO A 172 30.97 17.26 -25.67
CA PRO A 172 31.47 16.11 -24.95
C PRO A 172 32.36 16.49 -23.75
N VAL A 173 32.39 15.61 -22.74
CA VAL A 173 33.40 15.61 -21.68
C VAL A 173 34.05 14.24 -21.59
N LEU A 174 35.37 14.24 -21.47
CA LEU A 174 36.20 13.04 -21.43
C LEU A 174 36.45 12.61 -19.97
N LEU A 175 36.41 11.31 -19.70
CA LEU A 175 36.94 10.73 -18.46
C LEU A 175 38.45 10.54 -18.58
N ASN A 176 39.22 11.22 -17.73
CA ASN A 176 40.59 10.86 -17.41
C ASN A 176 40.57 9.83 -16.26
N MET A 177 41.00 8.59 -16.55
CA MET A 177 41.12 7.50 -15.57
C MET A 177 42.32 7.72 -14.66
N ALA A 178 42.20 8.72 -13.79
CA ALA A 178 43.31 9.30 -13.06
C ALA A 178 43.93 8.35 -12.04
N ASN A 179 45.22 8.54 -11.77
CA ASN A 179 45.89 8.05 -10.60
C ASN A 179 45.48 8.89 -9.38
N ALA A 180 45.20 8.25 -8.23
CA ALA A 180 44.77 8.97 -7.03
C ALA A 180 45.90 9.79 -6.37
N ASP A 181 47.15 9.37 -6.52
CA ASP A 181 48.28 9.87 -5.74
C ASP A 181 49.12 10.89 -6.50
N SER A 182 49.15 10.81 -7.83
CA SER A 182 50.03 11.61 -8.67
C SER A 182 49.34 12.10 -9.94
N PRO A 183 49.47 13.40 -10.29
CA PRO A 183 48.88 13.93 -11.51
C PRO A 183 49.51 13.28 -12.74
N GLY A 184 48.68 12.83 -13.68
CA GLY A 184 49.16 12.22 -14.91
C GLY A 184 49.72 10.81 -14.72
N GLY A 185 49.53 10.19 -13.56
CA GLY A 185 50.04 8.85 -13.27
C GLY A 185 51.55 8.75 -13.42
N GLY A 186 52.00 7.80 -14.23
CA GLY A 186 53.42 7.54 -14.48
C GLY A 186 54.01 8.31 -15.67
N TYR A 187 53.34 9.37 -16.17
CA TYR A 187 53.78 10.05 -17.40
C TYR A 187 55.20 10.62 -17.28
N ARG A 188 55.58 11.07 -16.07
CA ARG A 188 56.93 11.55 -15.69
C ARG A 188 58.03 10.50 -15.79
N SER A 189 57.65 9.22 -15.79
CA SER A 189 58.55 8.06 -15.84
C SER A 189 58.36 7.23 -17.11
N GLY A 190 57.54 7.69 -18.07
CA GLY A 190 57.34 7.02 -19.35
C GLY A 190 56.31 5.89 -19.37
N ASP A 191 55.44 5.80 -18.37
CA ASP A 191 54.41 4.75 -18.33
C ASP A 191 53.36 4.93 -19.44
N GLY A 192 52.73 3.82 -19.83
CA GLY A 192 51.76 3.80 -20.93
C GLY A 192 50.38 3.34 -20.49
N ALA A 193 49.53 4.26 -20.04
CA ALA A 193 48.08 4.07 -19.97
C ALA A 193 47.33 5.27 -20.55
N GLN A 194 46.00 5.30 -20.36
CA GLN A 194 45.13 6.33 -20.91
C GLN A 194 45.49 7.74 -20.39
N GLU A 195 45.64 7.89 -19.07
CA GLU A 195 45.96 9.18 -18.44
C GLU A 195 47.29 9.74 -18.98
N GLU A 196 48.35 8.93 -18.99
CA GLU A 196 49.67 9.35 -19.45
C GLU A 196 49.66 9.77 -20.92
N THR A 197 48.84 9.10 -21.73
CA THR A 197 48.65 9.42 -23.15
C THR A 197 47.95 10.77 -23.34
N LEU A 198 46.96 11.10 -22.50
CA LEU A 198 46.35 12.43 -22.51
C LEU A 198 47.38 13.50 -22.18
N PHE A 199 48.23 13.29 -21.17
CA PHE A 199 49.28 14.24 -20.78
C PHE A 199 50.34 14.42 -21.86
N ARG A 200 50.77 13.35 -22.54
CA ARG A 200 51.75 13.43 -23.64
C ARG A 200 51.23 14.18 -24.86
N ARG A 201 49.91 14.17 -25.10
CA ARG A 201 49.31 14.70 -26.34
C ARG A 201 48.70 16.09 -26.21
N SER A 202 48.67 16.65 -25.01
CA SER A 202 47.94 17.88 -24.71
C SER A 202 48.67 18.76 -23.70
N ASP A 203 48.09 19.90 -23.38
CA ASP A 203 48.55 20.80 -22.33
C ASP A 203 47.99 20.48 -20.93
N TYR A 204 47.44 19.28 -20.72
CA TYR A 204 46.73 18.89 -19.50
C TYR A 204 47.58 18.96 -18.22
N PHE A 205 48.91 18.81 -18.33
CA PHE A 205 49.81 18.98 -17.19
C PHE A 205 49.68 20.38 -16.55
N ARG A 206 49.35 21.43 -17.32
CA ARG A 206 49.12 22.78 -16.78
C ARG A 206 47.98 22.81 -15.75
N SER A 207 46.95 21.99 -15.95
CA SER A 207 45.84 21.88 -15.03
C SER A 207 46.22 21.13 -13.75
N LEU A 208 46.67 19.88 -13.90
CA LEU A 208 46.77 18.92 -12.79
C LEU A 208 48.16 18.86 -12.14
N ASP A 209 49.23 19.15 -12.89
CA ASP A 209 50.61 19.09 -12.41
C ASP A 209 51.14 20.51 -12.13
N ILE A 210 50.73 21.06 -10.98
CA ILE A 210 51.03 22.43 -10.54
C ILE A 210 52.53 22.78 -10.65
N GLY A 211 53.41 21.82 -10.36
CA GLY A 211 54.86 22.05 -10.35
C GLY A 211 55.46 22.35 -11.73
N LEU A 212 54.71 22.07 -12.81
CA LEU A 212 55.13 22.28 -14.20
C LEU A 212 54.43 23.45 -14.89
N ASP A 213 53.44 24.07 -14.26
CA ASP A 213 52.69 25.21 -14.81
C ASP A 213 53.46 26.52 -14.64
N ARG A 214 54.53 26.72 -15.43
CA ARG A 214 55.48 27.85 -15.32
C ARG A 214 55.10 29.13 -16.12
N GLY A 215 53.88 29.21 -16.66
CA GLY A 215 53.48 30.26 -17.61
C GLY A 215 52.31 31.12 -17.13
N GLN A 216 51.11 30.83 -17.64
CA GLN A 216 49.89 31.54 -17.29
C GLN A 216 49.15 30.83 -16.15
N PRO A 217 48.80 31.50 -15.05
CA PRO A 217 48.12 30.86 -13.93
C PRO A 217 46.77 30.30 -14.39
N THR A 218 46.67 28.97 -14.38
CA THR A 218 45.41 28.24 -14.48
C THR A 218 44.48 28.68 -13.36
N ASP A 219 43.21 28.94 -13.67
CA ASP A 219 42.21 29.26 -12.66
C ASP A 219 41.82 28.00 -11.91
N ARG A 220 42.37 27.84 -10.71
CA ARG A 220 42.11 26.68 -9.84
C ARG A 220 41.12 27.07 -8.76
N PHE A 221 40.05 26.29 -8.66
CA PHE A 221 39.01 26.46 -7.65
C PHE A 221 38.75 25.15 -6.91
N SER A 222 38.28 25.25 -5.66
CA SER A 222 37.57 24.18 -4.98
C SER A 222 36.08 24.54 -4.87
N CYS A 223 35.21 23.57 -5.15
CA CYS A 223 33.78 23.73 -4.89
C CYS A 223 33.49 23.45 -3.42
N ASN A 224 32.98 24.44 -2.68
CA ASN A 224 32.64 24.26 -1.27
C ASN A 224 31.28 23.54 -1.09
N SER A 225 30.89 23.32 0.17
CA SER A 225 29.62 22.67 0.53
C SER A 225 28.36 23.51 0.28
N ASN A 226 28.54 24.79 -0.05
CA ASN A 226 27.48 25.74 -0.39
C ASN A 226 27.30 25.93 -1.91
N CYS A 227 28.05 25.19 -2.74
CA CYS A 227 28.11 25.29 -4.20
C CYS A 227 28.84 26.52 -4.74
N GLU A 228 29.69 27.14 -3.92
CA GLU A 228 30.48 28.30 -4.33
C GLU A 228 31.89 27.86 -4.75
N LEU A 229 32.43 28.52 -5.77
CA LEU A 229 33.80 28.30 -6.24
C LEU A 229 34.74 29.22 -5.46
N GLU A 230 35.59 28.63 -4.64
CA GLU A 230 36.63 29.34 -3.90
C GLU A 230 37.98 29.13 -4.60
N PRO A 231 38.82 30.17 -4.74
CA PRO A 231 40.17 30.00 -5.25
C PRO A 231 40.94 28.94 -4.44
N LEU A 232 41.62 28.02 -5.14
CA LEU A 232 42.37 26.96 -4.48
C LEU A 232 43.60 27.56 -3.78
N SER A 233 43.60 27.56 -2.46
CA SER A 233 44.73 28.09 -1.65
C SER A 233 45.94 27.15 -1.70
N GLU A 234 47.15 27.67 -1.41
CA GLU A 234 48.39 26.85 -1.33
C GLU A 234 48.30 25.70 -0.31
N ARG A 235 47.39 25.78 0.66
CA ARG A 235 47.14 24.72 1.66
C ARG A 235 46.22 23.60 1.13
N GLN A 236 45.40 23.87 0.12
CA GLN A 236 44.49 22.90 -0.49
C GLN A 236 45.23 22.17 -1.62
N ARG A 237 45.40 20.86 -1.46
CA ARG A 237 46.07 20.02 -2.46
C ARG A 237 45.04 19.38 -3.40
N MET A 238 45.36 19.33 -4.69
CA MET A 238 44.60 18.52 -5.67
C MET A 238 44.94 17.02 -5.54
N TYR A 239 46.18 16.71 -5.12
CA TYR A 239 46.70 15.35 -4.94
C TYR A 239 47.34 15.19 -3.56
N PRO A 240 47.22 14.02 -2.90
CA PRO A 240 46.42 12.87 -3.32
C PRO A 240 44.92 13.23 -3.34
N MET A 241 44.20 12.69 -4.33
CA MET A 241 42.78 12.91 -4.53
C MET A 241 41.98 12.29 -3.38
N ASP A 242 40.91 12.97 -2.97
CA ASP A 242 39.94 12.38 -2.06
C ASP A 242 39.32 11.10 -2.67
N THR A 243 38.98 10.12 -1.84
CA THR A 243 38.43 8.83 -2.29
C THR A 243 37.22 8.98 -3.20
N PHE A 244 36.39 10.00 -3.03
CA PHE A 244 35.26 10.26 -3.93
C PHE A 244 35.41 11.58 -4.70
N GLY A 245 36.57 12.23 -4.59
CA GLY A 245 36.85 13.49 -5.26
C GLY A 245 37.10 13.32 -6.76
N ALA A 246 36.81 14.38 -7.51
CA ALA A 246 37.08 14.48 -8.93
C ALA A 246 37.57 15.89 -9.28
N ILE A 247 38.35 16.01 -10.34
CA ILE A 247 38.85 17.30 -10.82
C ILE A 247 38.30 17.53 -12.23
N TYR A 248 37.47 18.56 -12.38
CA TYR A 248 37.00 19.01 -13.68
C TYR A 248 38.00 19.99 -14.28
N THR A 249 38.32 19.84 -15.56
CA THR A 249 39.18 20.77 -16.31
C THR A 249 38.50 21.13 -17.63
N SER A 250 38.42 22.43 -17.95
CA SER A 250 37.97 22.92 -19.25
C SER A 250 39.01 23.78 -19.93
N GLY A 251 39.02 23.77 -21.27
CA GLY A 251 39.89 24.62 -22.09
C GLY A 251 41.15 23.92 -22.60
N LEU A 252 41.25 22.60 -22.45
CA LEU A 252 42.43 21.83 -22.84
C LEU A 252 42.65 21.85 -24.35
N THR A 253 43.91 21.81 -24.76
CA THR A 253 44.31 21.73 -26.16
C THR A 253 45.11 20.47 -26.42
N VAL A 254 44.60 19.62 -27.30
CA VAL A 254 45.28 18.42 -27.82
C VAL A 254 45.90 18.76 -29.17
N PHE A 255 47.19 18.49 -29.33
CA PHE A 255 47.94 18.88 -30.52
C PHE A 255 48.85 17.78 -31.06
N ARG A 256 48.79 16.57 -30.48
CA ARG A 256 49.47 15.38 -31.01
C ARG A 256 48.53 14.21 -31.27
N GLN A 257 48.86 13.47 -32.29
CA GLN A 257 48.27 12.18 -32.63
C GLN A 257 48.69 11.08 -31.62
N ASN A 258 48.14 9.88 -31.76
CA ASN A 258 48.38 8.75 -30.86
C ASN A 258 49.80 8.15 -30.99
N GLU A 259 50.14 7.19 -30.13
CA GLU A 259 51.47 6.55 -30.10
C GLU A 259 51.81 5.80 -31.39
N GLU A 260 50.82 5.21 -32.06
CA GLU A 260 51.00 4.44 -33.31
C GLU A 260 51.48 5.29 -34.48
N THR A 261 51.17 6.60 -34.45
CA THR A 261 51.66 7.59 -35.41
C THR A 261 52.97 8.26 -34.98
N GLY A 262 53.55 7.84 -33.86
CA GLY A 262 54.75 8.42 -33.29
C GLY A 262 54.52 9.79 -32.65
N TYR A 263 53.32 10.01 -32.10
CA TYR A 263 52.94 11.29 -31.49
C TYR A 263 53.12 12.49 -32.44
N ALA A 264 52.88 12.26 -33.74
CA ALA A 264 52.98 13.28 -34.77
C ALA A 264 52.12 14.50 -34.42
N PHE A 265 52.60 15.70 -34.73
CA PHE A 265 51.82 16.91 -34.51
C PHE A 265 50.58 16.95 -35.42
N MET A 266 49.49 17.46 -34.87
CA MET A 266 48.23 17.62 -35.61
C MET A 266 48.31 18.82 -36.56
N LYS A 267 47.65 18.76 -37.71
CA LYS A 267 47.49 19.94 -38.58
C LYS A 267 46.54 20.97 -37.96
N GLU A 268 45.52 20.47 -37.26
CA GLU A 268 44.51 21.26 -36.57
C GLU A 268 44.39 20.76 -35.13
N PRO A 269 44.96 21.48 -34.15
CA PRO A 269 44.78 21.16 -32.73
C PRO A 269 43.32 21.16 -32.31
N LEU A 270 42.95 20.20 -31.48
CA LEU A 270 41.64 20.12 -30.84
C LEU A 270 41.66 20.99 -29.57
N ALA A 271 41.12 22.20 -29.67
CA ALA A 271 41.02 23.15 -28.57
C ALA A 271 39.70 22.99 -27.78
N ASP A 272 39.63 23.63 -26.61
CA ASP A 272 38.45 23.70 -25.74
C ASP A 272 37.95 22.34 -25.23
N LEU A 273 38.85 21.35 -25.12
CA LEU A 273 38.51 20.05 -24.57
C LEU A 273 38.18 20.15 -23.06
N CYS A 274 37.13 19.46 -22.65
CA CYS A 274 36.75 19.30 -21.25
C CYS A 274 37.02 17.85 -20.78
N SER A 275 37.58 17.72 -19.58
CA SER A 275 37.91 16.42 -18.98
C SER A 275 37.55 16.38 -17.49
N ILE A 276 37.14 15.22 -17.00
CA ILE A 276 36.95 14.90 -15.59
C ILE A 276 37.99 13.85 -15.20
N ALA A 277 38.91 14.22 -14.30
CA ALA A 277 39.83 13.29 -13.66
C ALA A 277 39.15 12.65 -12.44
N MET A 278 39.06 11.33 -12.45
CA MET A 278 38.53 10.53 -11.34
C MET A 278 39.34 9.24 -11.25
N ALA A 279 39.75 8.86 -10.04
CA ALA A 279 40.55 7.65 -9.82
C ALA A 279 39.68 6.43 -9.49
N ALA A 280 39.95 5.29 -10.12
CA ALA A 280 39.35 4.01 -9.73
C ALA A 280 40.05 3.42 -8.49
N TYR A 281 39.48 2.39 -7.88
CA TYR A 281 40.18 1.66 -6.82
C TYR A 281 41.33 0.84 -7.41
N ARG A 282 42.52 0.90 -6.79
CA ARG A 282 43.67 0.07 -7.15
C ARG A 282 43.57 -1.28 -6.47
N ASP A 283 43.63 -2.36 -7.25
CA ASP A 283 43.62 -3.76 -6.81
C ASP A 283 42.51 -4.07 -5.78
N PRO A 284 41.23 -3.78 -6.10
CA PRO A 284 40.15 -3.95 -5.15
C PRO A 284 39.85 -5.43 -4.87
N LYS A 285 39.39 -5.72 -3.65
CA LYS A 285 38.99 -7.09 -3.28
C LYS A 285 37.77 -7.55 -4.09
N VAL A 286 37.93 -8.67 -4.79
CA VAL A 286 36.88 -9.39 -5.52
C VAL A 286 36.41 -10.64 -4.78
N ASP A 287 35.22 -11.13 -5.13
CA ASP A 287 34.64 -12.39 -4.65
C ASP A 287 34.93 -13.56 -5.60
N ASN A 288 34.36 -14.73 -5.29
CA ASN A 288 34.55 -15.97 -6.06
C ASN A 288 33.99 -15.90 -7.49
N ASN A 289 33.14 -14.92 -7.79
CA ASN A 289 32.53 -14.72 -9.11
C ASN A 289 33.29 -13.67 -9.93
N ASN A 290 34.49 -13.27 -9.50
CA ASN A 290 35.25 -12.15 -10.04
C ASN A 290 34.46 -10.82 -10.01
N CYS A 291 33.60 -10.63 -9.01
CA CYS A 291 32.88 -9.39 -8.79
C CYS A 291 33.52 -8.60 -7.64
N LEU A 292 33.52 -7.27 -7.75
CA LEU A 292 33.87 -6.40 -6.62
C LEU A 292 33.02 -6.75 -5.38
N THR A 293 33.65 -6.88 -4.21
CA THR A 293 32.92 -7.01 -2.94
C THR A 293 32.02 -5.80 -2.70
N SER A 294 30.94 -5.94 -1.90
CA SER A 294 29.91 -4.90 -1.69
C SER A 294 30.48 -3.51 -1.38
N LYS A 295 31.55 -3.43 -0.58
CA LYS A 295 32.24 -2.17 -0.25
C LYS A 295 32.79 -1.47 -1.50
N PHE A 296 33.58 -2.18 -2.31
CA PHE A 296 34.25 -1.61 -3.50
C PHE A 296 33.28 -1.36 -4.63
N SER A 297 32.32 -2.27 -4.80
CA SER A 297 31.16 -2.13 -5.66
C SER A 297 30.47 -0.77 -5.45
N VAL A 298 30.01 -0.49 -4.23
CA VAL A 298 29.25 0.75 -3.96
C VAL A 298 30.12 1.99 -4.06
N GLY A 299 31.37 1.90 -3.59
CA GLY A 299 32.32 3.01 -3.74
C GLY A 299 32.60 3.34 -5.20
N THR A 300 32.66 2.33 -6.07
CA THR A 300 32.85 2.50 -7.52
C THR A 300 31.63 3.14 -8.16
N ARG A 301 30.42 2.71 -7.77
CA ARG A 301 29.19 3.38 -8.21
C ARG A 301 29.19 4.86 -7.84
N LYS A 302 29.54 5.21 -6.60
CA LYS A 302 29.64 6.62 -6.16
C LYS A 302 30.59 7.44 -7.02
N LYS A 303 31.75 6.88 -7.35
CA LYS A 303 32.73 7.52 -8.25
C LYS A 303 32.13 7.76 -9.64
N ILE A 304 31.42 6.77 -10.19
CA ILE A 304 30.75 6.87 -11.49
C ILE A 304 29.62 7.91 -11.48
N GLU A 305 28.79 7.92 -10.43
CA GLU A 305 27.74 8.93 -10.27
C GLU A 305 28.33 10.34 -10.17
N ASN A 306 29.46 10.53 -9.48
CA ASN A 306 30.12 11.83 -9.43
C ASN A 306 30.59 12.31 -10.81
N ILE A 307 31.11 11.41 -11.66
CA ILE A 307 31.49 11.75 -13.04
C ILE A 307 30.27 12.31 -13.79
N PHE A 308 29.15 11.59 -13.76
CA PHE A 308 27.94 11.99 -14.48
C PHE A 308 27.34 13.28 -13.87
N ALA A 309 27.35 13.42 -12.54
CA ALA A 309 26.79 14.59 -11.88
C ALA A 309 27.58 15.88 -12.23
N ILE A 310 28.91 15.80 -12.19
CA ILE A 310 29.80 16.90 -12.58
C ILE A 310 29.61 17.25 -14.05
N ALA A 311 29.54 16.24 -14.94
CA ALA A 311 29.31 16.46 -16.37
C ALA A 311 27.99 17.20 -16.65
N HIS A 312 26.89 16.77 -16.03
CA HIS A 312 25.59 17.41 -16.17
C HIS A 312 25.58 18.83 -15.57
N HIS A 313 26.24 19.04 -14.42
CA HIS A 313 26.37 20.35 -13.79
C HIS A 313 27.05 21.36 -14.75
N HIS A 314 28.12 20.93 -15.43
CA HIS A 314 28.83 21.72 -16.46
C HIS A 314 28.13 21.74 -17.84
N LYS A 315 26.90 21.22 -17.91
CA LYS A 315 26.01 21.26 -19.09
C LYS A 315 26.52 20.47 -20.28
N HIS A 316 27.33 19.43 -20.06
CA HIS A 316 27.74 18.53 -21.13
C HIS A 316 26.56 17.68 -21.60
N ASP A 317 26.49 17.46 -22.92
CA ASP A 317 25.44 16.63 -23.53
C ASP A 317 25.92 15.22 -23.88
N CYS A 318 27.24 14.99 -23.93
CA CYS A 318 27.84 13.70 -24.23
C CYS A 318 28.93 13.35 -23.21
N LEU A 319 28.99 12.08 -22.83
CA LEU A 319 30.05 11.53 -21.99
C LEU A 319 30.96 10.63 -22.84
N ILE A 320 32.26 10.78 -22.72
CA ILE A 320 33.25 9.84 -23.28
C ILE A 320 33.95 9.17 -22.11
N LEU A 321 33.58 7.92 -21.88
CA LEU A 321 34.02 7.06 -20.79
C LEU A 321 34.97 5.97 -21.33
N SER A 322 35.49 5.15 -20.44
CA SER A 322 36.37 4.02 -20.80
C SER A 322 36.23 2.89 -19.77
N ALA A 323 37.07 1.85 -19.86
CA ALA A 323 37.09 0.71 -18.97
C ALA A 323 37.68 1.06 -17.59
N PHE A 324 36.90 1.80 -16.79
CA PHE A 324 37.34 2.47 -15.58
C PHE A 324 38.04 1.54 -14.57
N GLY A 325 39.36 1.69 -14.45
CA GLY A 325 40.20 0.91 -13.54
C GLY A 325 40.48 -0.53 -13.98
N CYS A 326 40.08 -0.93 -15.19
CA CYS A 326 40.16 -2.32 -15.65
C CYS A 326 41.53 -2.76 -16.18
N GLY A 327 42.46 -1.82 -16.37
CA GLY A 327 43.85 -2.10 -16.74
C GLY A 327 44.74 -2.30 -15.50
N ALA A 328 45.74 -1.44 -15.32
CA ALA A 328 46.72 -1.51 -14.24
C ALA A 328 46.13 -1.57 -12.81
N PHE A 329 44.89 -1.11 -12.61
CA PHE A 329 44.20 -1.12 -11.32
C PHE A 329 43.35 -2.37 -11.07
N LYS A 330 43.33 -3.32 -12.00
CA LYS A 330 42.77 -4.69 -11.83
C LYS A 330 41.29 -4.74 -11.40
N ASN A 331 40.47 -3.80 -11.86
CA ASN A 331 39.01 -3.88 -11.64
C ASN A 331 38.36 -4.85 -12.65
N PRO A 332 37.36 -5.65 -12.24
CA PRO A 332 36.69 -6.61 -13.14
C PRO A 332 35.77 -5.91 -14.17
N PRO A 333 36.07 -5.95 -15.49
CA PRO A 333 35.40 -5.19 -16.54
C PRO A 333 33.92 -5.49 -16.66
N LYS A 334 33.53 -6.76 -16.52
CA LYS A 334 32.11 -7.16 -16.58
C LYS A 334 31.30 -6.44 -15.51
N HIS A 335 31.80 -6.43 -14.27
CA HIS A 335 31.10 -5.79 -13.16
C HIS A 335 31.17 -4.26 -13.26
N ILE A 336 32.31 -3.67 -13.68
CA ILE A 336 32.38 -2.22 -13.93
C ILE A 336 31.37 -1.79 -15.01
N ALA A 337 31.26 -2.52 -16.11
CA ALA A 337 30.27 -2.27 -17.16
C ALA A 337 28.83 -2.35 -16.64
N ALA A 338 28.53 -3.32 -15.77
CA ALA A 338 27.23 -3.44 -15.12
C ALA A 338 26.92 -2.25 -14.19
N ILE A 339 27.90 -1.75 -13.43
CA ILE A 339 27.74 -0.55 -12.60
C ILE A 339 27.47 0.67 -13.51
N PHE A 340 28.24 0.86 -14.58
CA PHE A 340 27.99 1.93 -15.56
C PHE A 340 26.61 1.84 -16.19
N LYS A 341 26.14 0.64 -16.56
CA LYS A 341 24.79 0.39 -17.08
C LYS A 341 23.75 0.95 -16.10
N SER A 342 23.85 0.59 -14.82
CA SER A 342 22.91 1.04 -13.80
C SER A 342 22.91 2.56 -13.61
N VAL A 343 24.08 3.21 -13.65
CA VAL A 343 24.17 4.67 -13.53
C VAL A 343 23.66 5.35 -14.81
N ALA A 344 23.95 4.81 -15.99
CA ALA A 344 23.45 5.37 -17.25
C ALA A 344 21.92 5.27 -17.37
N GLU A 345 21.31 4.17 -16.90
CA GLU A 345 19.85 4.03 -16.79
C GLU A 345 19.26 5.06 -15.83
N GLN A 346 19.90 5.31 -14.69
CA GLN A 346 19.48 6.32 -13.73
C GLN A 346 19.53 7.75 -14.31
N TYR A 347 20.47 8.03 -15.20
CA TYR A 347 20.66 9.33 -15.84
C TYR A 347 20.03 9.43 -17.23
N ALA A 348 19.13 8.52 -17.56
CA ALA A 348 18.48 8.48 -18.85
C ALA A 348 17.84 9.84 -19.20
N GLY A 349 18.26 10.39 -20.34
CA GLY A 349 17.84 11.67 -20.89
C GLY A 349 18.56 12.91 -20.38
N PHE A 350 19.46 12.82 -19.38
CA PHE A 350 20.33 13.94 -18.99
C PHE A 350 21.47 14.17 -19.97
N PHE A 351 21.88 13.10 -20.66
CA PHE A 351 22.85 13.14 -21.74
C PHE A 351 22.18 12.66 -23.02
N LYS A 352 22.60 13.20 -24.15
CA LYS A 352 22.14 12.74 -25.45
C LYS A 352 22.75 11.38 -25.78
N SER A 353 24.04 11.21 -25.48
CA SER A 353 24.78 9.99 -25.80
C SER A 353 25.96 9.76 -24.86
N ILE A 354 26.28 8.50 -24.59
CA ILE A 354 27.41 8.05 -23.78
C ILE A 354 28.24 7.10 -24.62
N TYR A 355 29.52 7.43 -24.79
CA TYR A 355 30.48 6.63 -25.54
C TYR A 355 31.44 5.96 -24.58
N PHE A 356 31.65 4.65 -24.73
CA PHE A 356 32.74 3.93 -24.08
C PHE A 356 33.83 3.67 -25.12
N ALA A 357 34.88 4.49 -25.10
CA ALA A 357 36.04 4.36 -25.97
C ALA A 357 37.08 3.47 -25.27
N ILE A 358 37.22 2.22 -25.73
CA ILE A 358 38.02 1.19 -25.06
C ILE A 358 38.92 0.52 -26.09
N ILE A 359 40.22 0.75 -25.97
CA ILE A 359 41.26 0.03 -26.69
C ILE A 359 41.82 -1.04 -25.73
N ASP A 360 41.84 -2.28 -26.18
CA ASP A 360 42.52 -3.36 -25.45
C ASP A 360 44.03 -3.24 -25.68
N ASP A 361 44.77 -2.84 -24.65
CA ASP A 361 46.23 -2.69 -24.67
C ASP A 361 46.93 -3.91 -24.03
N HIS A 362 48.25 -3.81 -23.84
CA HIS A 362 49.05 -4.82 -23.14
C HIS A 362 48.65 -5.08 -21.67
N ASN A 363 47.81 -4.23 -21.07
CA ASN A 363 47.25 -4.43 -19.74
C ASN A 363 45.90 -5.18 -19.78
N ALA A 364 45.32 -5.37 -20.97
CA ALA A 364 44.17 -6.23 -21.20
C ALA A 364 44.59 -7.71 -21.28
N GLY A 365 43.70 -8.65 -20.96
CA GLY A 365 43.98 -10.09 -21.13
C GLY A 365 44.66 -10.81 -19.96
N GLN A 366 44.78 -10.19 -18.78
CA GLN A 366 45.34 -10.85 -17.57
C GLN A 366 44.38 -11.89 -16.96
N GLN A 367 44.80 -12.66 -15.94
CA GLN A 367 43.97 -13.73 -15.32
C GLN A 367 42.54 -13.30 -14.95
N LEU A 368 42.34 -12.04 -14.54
CA LEU A 368 41.02 -11.51 -14.20
C LEU A 368 40.15 -11.22 -15.45
N ASN A 369 40.77 -10.91 -16.60
CA ASN A 369 40.12 -10.37 -17.81
C ASN A 369 40.58 -11.09 -19.09
N PRO A 370 40.40 -12.42 -19.21
CA PRO A 370 40.98 -13.23 -20.30
C PRO A 370 40.47 -12.88 -21.70
N HIS A 371 39.43 -12.07 -21.81
CA HIS A 371 38.81 -11.66 -23.08
C HIS A 371 38.98 -10.17 -23.40
N GLY A 372 39.88 -9.48 -22.71
CA GLY A 372 40.07 -8.04 -22.82
C GLY A 372 39.00 -7.22 -22.09
N ASN A 373 39.12 -5.90 -22.17
CA ASN A 373 38.22 -4.93 -21.55
C ASN A 373 37.09 -4.51 -22.50
N TYR A 374 37.34 -4.49 -23.81
CA TYR A 374 36.36 -4.05 -24.80
C TYR A 374 35.12 -4.95 -24.85
N ARG A 375 35.32 -6.28 -24.93
CA ARG A 375 34.23 -7.25 -25.13
C ARG A 375 33.15 -7.22 -24.03
N PRO A 376 33.48 -7.22 -22.72
CA PRO A 376 32.46 -7.14 -21.67
C PRO A 376 31.59 -5.89 -21.74
N PHE A 377 32.18 -4.73 -22.05
CA PHE A 377 31.43 -3.49 -22.24
C PHE A 377 30.55 -3.56 -23.48
N LYS A 378 31.10 -4.02 -24.62
CA LYS A 378 30.36 -4.15 -25.88
C LYS A 378 29.11 -5.01 -25.71
N GLN A 379 29.25 -6.17 -25.04
CA GLN A 379 28.12 -7.08 -24.80
C GLN A 379 27.04 -6.50 -23.87
N LEU A 380 27.43 -5.73 -22.84
CA LEU A 380 26.50 -5.24 -21.83
C LEU A 380 25.88 -3.88 -22.13
N LEU A 381 26.52 -3.03 -22.92
CA LEU A 381 26.17 -1.60 -23.04
C LEU A 381 25.87 -1.12 -24.45
N ASP A 382 26.46 -1.74 -25.47
CA ASP A 382 26.40 -1.23 -26.84
C ASP A 382 25.00 -1.26 -27.44
N GLY A 383 24.63 -0.18 -28.14
CA GLY A 383 23.34 -0.05 -28.78
C GLY A 383 22.17 0.08 -27.81
N LYS A 384 22.42 0.20 -26.50
CA LYS A 384 21.36 0.43 -25.52
C LYS A 384 20.88 1.86 -25.58
N GLU A 385 19.56 2.02 -25.63
CA GLU A 385 18.90 3.31 -25.52
C GLU A 385 18.08 3.33 -24.23
N PHE A 386 18.39 4.27 -23.34
CA PHE A 386 17.66 4.45 -22.09
C PHE A 386 16.76 5.67 -22.18
N LYS A 387 15.48 5.49 -21.88
CA LYS A 387 14.50 6.58 -21.86
C LYS A 387 14.35 7.14 -20.44
N PRO A 388 14.16 8.46 -20.29
CA PRO A 388 13.84 9.06 -19.01
C PRO A 388 12.60 8.39 -18.42
N ILE A 389 12.60 8.28 -17.10
CA ILE A 389 11.58 7.59 -16.33
C ILE A 389 10.30 8.44 -16.34
N GLU A 390 9.16 7.86 -16.75
CA GLU A 390 7.88 8.57 -16.85
C GLU A 390 7.13 8.71 -15.51
N HIS A 391 7.58 8.02 -14.45
CA HIS A 391 6.84 7.88 -13.19
C HIS A 391 7.49 8.59 -11.98
N LYS A 392 6.62 9.07 -11.07
CA LYS A 392 6.99 9.70 -9.79
C LYS A 392 7.84 8.75 -8.94
N MET A 393 9.10 9.09 -8.71
CA MET A 393 9.86 8.49 -7.60
C MET A 393 9.29 9.05 -6.29
N GLN A 394 8.83 8.20 -5.36
CA GLN A 394 8.47 8.65 -4.01
C GLN A 394 9.73 9.18 -3.29
N ASP A 395 9.54 10.13 -2.36
CA ASP A 395 10.61 10.82 -1.61
C ASP A 395 11.44 9.84 -0.77
N ILE A 396 12.41 9.17 -1.39
CA ILE A 396 13.32 8.24 -0.72
C ILE A 396 14.75 8.58 -1.11
N MET A 397 15.54 8.89 -0.10
CA MET A 397 16.93 9.30 -0.22
C MET A 397 17.79 8.10 -0.59
N ILE A 398 18.29 8.02 -1.83
CA ILE A 398 19.14 6.89 -2.24
C ILE A 398 20.30 7.30 -3.16
N GLY A 399 21.52 6.91 -2.76
CA GLY A 399 22.77 7.17 -3.49
C GLY A 399 23.34 8.58 -3.27
N PRO A 400 24.50 8.93 -3.89
CA PRO A 400 24.99 10.31 -3.98
C PRO A 400 24.09 11.22 -4.83
N TRP A 401 23.02 10.65 -5.40
CA TRP A 401 21.81 11.35 -5.77
C TRP A 401 20.94 11.63 -4.56
N ARG A 402 20.79 12.91 -4.23
CA ARG A 402 19.55 13.39 -3.61
C ARG A 402 18.67 13.86 -4.77
N ILE A 403 17.64 13.11 -5.11
CA ILE A 403 16.46 13.66 -5.78
C ILE A 403 15.60 14.13 -4.62
N LEU A 404 15.52 15.44 -4.40
CA LEU A 404 14.60 16.00 -3.41
C LEU A 404 13.54 16.82 -4.15
N ASN A 405 12.29 16.46 -3.89
CA ASN A 405 11.05 16.99 -4.43
C ASN A 405 10.62 16.52 -5.81
N VAL A 406 9.52 15.77 -5.80
CA VAL A 406 8.46 15.86 -6.80
C VAL A 406 7.57 17.04 -6.44
N ASN A 407 7.43 18.05 -7.31
CA ASN A 407 6.41 19.09 -7.08
C ASN A 407 4.99 18.52 -7.26
N SER A 408 3.99 19.32 -6.87
CA SER A 408 2.56 19.08 -7.11
C SER A 408 2.22 18.71 -8.57
N ASN A 409 3.10 19.00 -9.54
CA ASN A 409 2.93 18.73 -10.97
C ASN A 409 3.70 17.50 -11.50
N LYS A 410 4.19 16.61 -10.62
CA LYS A 410 4.72 15.27 -10.99
C LYS A 410 6.07 15.23 -11.75
N GLN A 411 6.95 16.23 -11.60
CA GLN A 411 8.28 16.24 -12.27
C GLN A 411 9.43 15.95 -11.30
N VAL A 412 10.45 15.22 -11.78
CA VAL A 412 11.67 14.80 -11.04
C VAL A 412 12.76 15.86 -11.21
N ASN A 413 13.24 16.42 -10.10
CA ASN A 413 14.34 17.39 -10.11
C ASN A 413 15.62 16.80 -9.49
N LEU A 414 16.76 17.14 -10.08
CA LEU A 414 18.08 16.87 -9.51
C LEU A 414 18.39 17.96 -8.48
N SER A 415 18.34 17.66 -7.18
CA SER A 415 18.67 18.66 -6.15
C SER A 415 19.51 18.08 -5.02
N ASP A 416 20.73 18.59 -4.90
CA ASP A 416 21.76 18.25 -3.90
C ASP A 416 22.58 16.96 -4.18
N VAL A 417 23.45 16.99 -5.20
CA VAL A 417 24.57 16.03 -5.22
C VAL A 417 25.59 16.48 -4.18
N LYS A 418 25.66 15.74 -3.08
CA LYS A 418 26.75 15.79 -2.09
C LYS A 418 27.54 14.50 -2.21
N ILE A 419 28.87 14.61 -2.21
CA ILE A 419 29.75 13.46 -2.25
C ILE A 419 29.83 12.81 -0.84
N LEU A 420 28.83 12.00 -0.46
CA LEU A 420 28.70 11.49 0.92
C LEU A 420 29.71 10.37 1.26
N HIS A 421 30.43 10.54 2.38
CA HIS A 421 31.44 9.59 2.93
C HIS A 421 30.82 8.40 3.74
N GLN A 422 29.49 8.24 3.75
CA GLN A 422 28.85 7.13 4.47
C GLN A 422 29.34 5.77 3.96
N LYS A 423 29.45 4.79 4.87
CA LYS A 423 29.89 3.44 4.50
C LYS A 423 28.80 2.76 3.66
N PRO A 424 29.14 1.91 2.68
CA PRO A 424 28.13 1.14 1.96
C PRO A 424 27.32 0.24 2.88
N CYS A 425 26.00 0.16 2.66
CA CYS A 425 25.21 -0.91 3.26
C CYS A 425 25.67 -2.26 2.67
N SER A 426 25.92 -3.25 3.53
CA SER A 426 26.37 -4.59 3.11
C SER A 426 25.37 -5.32 2.22
N HIS A 427 24.09 -4.95 2.29
CA HIS A 427 22.97 -5.59 1.60
C HIS A 427 22.59 -4.93 0.25
N GLY A 428 23.22 -3.81 -0.14
CA GLY A 428 23.00 -3.18 -1.45
C GLY A 428 21.53 -2.88 -1.78
N GLY A 429 21.09 -3.21 -3.00
CA GLY A 429 19.69 -3.10 -3.44
C GLY A 429 18.70 -4.01 -2.71
N LYS A 430 19.21 -4.95 -1.91
CA LYS A 430 18.44 -5.88 -1.06
C LYS A 430 18.41 -5.46 0.41
N CYS A 431 18.79 -4.22 0.71
CA CYS A 431 18.76 -3.71 2.08
C CYS A 431 17.32 -3.62 2.62
N ASN A 432 17.11 -4.26 3.77
CA ASN A 432 15.87 -4.27 4.52
C ASN A 432 15.78 -3.19 5.61
N GLU A 433 16.62 -2.14 5.55
CA GLU A 433 16.66 -1.02 6.51
C GLU A 433 16.52 0.36 5.82
N LEU A 434 15.98 0.40 4.59
CA LEU A 434 15.84 1.62 3.77
C LEU A 434 14.85 2.67 4.32
N GLN A 435 14.12 2.37 5.39
CA GLN A 435 13.23 3.28 6.11
C GLN A 435 13.78 3.66 7.49
N ASN A 436 14.88 3.06 7.93
CA ASN A 436 15.54 3.45 9.17
C ASN A 436 16.39 4.69 8.92
N ALA A 437 15.95 5.84 9.43
CA ALA A 437 16.62 7.13 9.24
C ALA A 437 18.05 7.18 9.80
N GLN A 438 18.33 6.44 10.88
CA GLN A 438 19.68 6.32 11.43
C GLN A 438 20.56 5.47 10.50
N HIS A 439 20.06 4.32 10.05
CA HIS A 439 20.77 3.47 9.08
C HIS A 439 21.05 4.21 7.76
N CYS A 440 20.06 4.91 7.21
CA CYS A 440 20.22 5.71 6.00
C CYS A 440 21.08 6.97 6.21
N GLY A 441 21.27 7.37 7.48
CA GLY A 441 22.22 8.40 7.90
C GLY A 441 23.66 7.88 8.00
N ASP A 442 23.85 6.60 8.32
CA ASP A 442 25.16 5.97 8.53
C ASP A 442 25.68 5.23 7.28
N TYR A 443 24.77 4.73 6.45
CA TYR A 443 25.05 3.89 5.28
C TYR A 443 24.47 4.44 3.98
N SER A 444 25.14 4.15 2.86
CA SER A 444 24.67 4.49 1.51
C SER A 444 24.10 3.29 0.75
N HIS A 445 23.05 3.51 -0.05
CA HIS A 445 22.30 2.47 -0.79
C HIS A 445 22.18 2.79 -2.30
N PRO A 446 21.92 1.79 -3.17
CA PRO A 446 21.70 1.97 -4.63
C PRO A 446 20.28 2.43 -4.98
N SER A 447 20.11 3.28 -6.00
CA SER A 447 18.83 3.97 -6.33
C SER A 447 17.60 3.06 -6.45
N LEU A 448 16.38 3.63 -6.29
CA LEU A 448 15.15 2.89 -6.62
C LEU A 448 15.15 2.50 -8.11
N CYS A 449 14.60 1.33 -8.41
CA CYS A 449 14.44 0.87 -9.78
C CYS A 449 13.52 1.83 -10.55
N PRO A 450 13.97 2.33 -11.72
CA PRO A 450 13.18 3.23 -12.57
C PRO A 450 11.92 2.58 -13.14
N SER A 451 11.94 1.25 -13.31
CA SER A 451 10.82 0.46 -13.84
C SER A 451 9.77 0.21 -12.75
N THR A 452 9.10 1.29 -12.31
CA THR A 452 7.80 1.39 -11.60
C THR A 452 7.42 0.39 -10.50
N ASN A 453 7.23 0.88 -9.27
CA ASN A 453 6.25 0.53 -8.22
C ASN A 453 5.96 -0.94 -7.80
N SER A 454 6.56 -1.96 -8.42
CA SER A 454 6.48 -3.34 -7.92
C SER A 454 7.60 -4.22 -8.46
N MET A 455 8.00 -5.25 -7.71
CA MET A 455 8.80 -6.37 -8.26
C MET A 455 8.06 -7.19 -9.33
N THR A 456 6.99 -6.72 -9.95
CA THR A 456 6.29 -7.47 -11.02
C THR A 456 6.33 -6.77 -12.37
N SER A 457 6.78 -5.51 -12.42
CA SER A 457 6.82 -4.68 -13.63
C SER A 457 8.22 -4.60 -14.25
N CYS A 458 9.27 -4.81 -13.45
CA CYS A 458 10.64 -4.70 -13.93
C CYS A 458 11.08 -5.97 -14.69
N LYS A 459 11.30 -5.85 -16.00
CA LYS A 459 11.74 -6.97 -16.85
C LYS A 459 13.15 -7.48 -16.53
N LEU A 460 13.90 -6.78 -15.67
CA LEU A 460 15.29 -7.06 -15.31
C LEU A 460 15.43 -7.58 -13.86
N LEU A 461 14.35 -8.00 -13.20
CA LEU A 461 14.42 -8.54 -11.84
C LEU A 461 15.32 -9.76 -11.67
N ASN A 462 15.40 -10.59 -12.72
CA ASN A 462 16.22 -11.79 -12.73
C ASN A 462 17.67 -11.52 -13.17
N ASP A 463 17.99 -10.28 -13.57
CA ASP A 463 19.35 -9.85 -13.85
C ASP A 463 20.03 -9.59 -12.48
N GLU A 464 20.98 -10.45 -12.11
CA GLU A 464 21.62 -10.43 -10.78
C GLU A 464 22.30 -9.08 -10.49
N ASP A 465 22.89 -8.47 -11.52
CA ASP A 465 23.56 -7.18 -11.42
C ASP A 465 22.51 -6.06 -11.21
N HIS A 466 21.43 -6.06 -11.99
CA HIS A 466 20.32 -5.11 -11.82
C HIS A 466 19.70 -5.20 -10.43
N ALA A 467 19.43 -6.40 -9.93
CA ALA A 467 18.84 -6.63 -8.61
C ALA A 467 19.77 -6.22 -7.45
N LEU A 468 21.08 -6.22 -7.67
CA LEU A 468 22.05 -5.73 -6.69
C LEU A 468 22.14 -4.20 -6.67
N TRP A 469 21.98 -3.57 -7.84
CA TRP A 469 22.23 -2.14 -8.07
C TRP A 469 20.99 -1.26 -8.08
N PHE A 470 19.80 -1.83 -7.97
CA PHE A 470 18.55 -1.10 -7.81
C PHE A 470 17.67 -1.69 -6.71
N VAL A 471 17.12 -0.79 -5.89
CA VAL A 471 16.09 -1.16 -4.91
C VAL A 471 14.75 -1.34 -5.62
N HIS A 472 14.14 -2.51 -5.46
CA HIS A 472 12.79 -2.79 -5.93
C HIS A 472 11.85 -2.88 -4.71
N ARG A 473 10.74 -2.14 -4.73
CA ARG A 473 9.69 -2.24 -3.72
C ARG A 473 8.43 -2.80 -4.35
N THR A 474 7.79 -3.75 -3.71
CA THR A 474 6.50 -4.35 -4.12
C THR A 474 5.33 -3.51 -3.65
N LYS A 475 4.22 -3.37 -4.40
CA LYS A 475 3.02 -2.78 -3.78
C LYS A 475 2.58 -3.66 -2.61
N CYS A 476 2.32 -3.07 -1.45
CA CYS A 476 1.79 -3.80 -0.32
C CYS A 476 0.47 -4.48 -0.72
N PRO A 477 0.30 -5.80 -0.54
CA PRO A 477 -0.97 -6.48 -0.85
C PRO A 477 -2.13 -5.94 0.00
N PHE A 478 -1.83 -5.31 1.14
CA PHE A 478 -2.80 -4.69 2.04
C PHE A 478 -3.06 -3.20 1.75
N GLY A 479 -2.35 -2.58 0.78
CA GLY A 479 -2.56 -1.19 0.40
C GLY A 479 -2.48 -0.20 1.56
N GLY A 480 -3.46 0.71 1.65
CA GLY A 480 -3.58 1.68 2.74
C GLY A 480 -3.98 1.10 4.10
N GLU A 481 -4.44 -0.16 4.13
CA GLU A 481 -4.87 -0.88 5.34
C GLU A 481 -3.74 -1.70 6.00
N CYS A 482 -2.51 -1.54 5.52
CA CYS A 482 -1.38 -2.32 6.01
C CYS A 482 -1.06 -2.01 7.48
N LYS A 483 -1.37 -2.95 8.38
CA LYS A 483 -1.01 -2.90 9.80
C LYS A 483 0.47 -3.23 10.06
N LEU A 484 1.10 -3.94 9.13
CA LEU A 484 2.50 -4.32 9.22
C LEU A 484 3.46 -3.12 9.19
N LEU A 485 3.02 -1.95 8.71
CA LEU A 485 3.78 -0.70 8.84
C LEU A 485 4.09 -0.31 10.30
N ILE A 486 3.23 -0.71 11.24
CA ILE A 486 3.37 -0.40 12.67
C ILE A 486 4.03 -1.57 13.40
N GLU A 487 3.68 -2.80 13.02
CA GLU A 487 4.10 -4.03 13.71
C GLU A 487 5.47 -4.54 13.26
N ASP A 488 5.83 -4.30 11.99
CA ASP A 488 7.08 -4.75 11.39
C ASP A 488 7.76 -3.60 10.62
N PRO A 489 8.77 -2.94 11.23
CA PRO A 489 9.53 -1.88 10.59
C PRO A 489 10.16 -2.30 9.26
N THR A 490 10.42 -3.59 9.05
CA THR A 490 11.06 -4.13 7.84
C THR A 490 10.10 -4.29 6.66
N HIS A 491 8.79 -4.45 6.92
CA HIS A 491 7.75 -4.58 5.89
C HIS A 491 7.73 -3.39 4.91
N SER A 492 8.00 -2.22 5.46
CA SER A 492 8.06 -0.96 4.74
C SER A 492 9.25 -0.88 3.75
N ASN A 493 10.27 -1.72 3.94
CA ASN A 493 11.45 -1.79 3.07
C ASN A 493 11.19 -2.67 1.85
N GLU A 494 10.35 -3.68 2.00
CA GLU A 494 9.94 -4.59 0.92
C GLU A 494 8.72 -4.05 0.15
N PHE A 495 7.84 -3.28 0.81
CA PHE A 495 6.57 -2.86 0.22
C PHE A 495 6.36 -1.34 0.17
N GLU A 496 5.87 -0.84 -0.98
CA GLU A 496 5.39 0.53 -1.21
C GLU A 496 3.91 0.63 -0.80
N HIS A 497 3.57 1.70 -0.08
CA HIS A 497 2.20 1.97 0.40
C HIS A 497 1.62 3.23 -0.26
N PRO A 498 0.27 3.35 -0.32
CA PRO A 498 -0.38 4.49 -0.94
C PRO A 498 -0.15 5.82 -0.21
N GLN A 499 -0.53 6.93 -0.84
CA GLN A 499 -0.44 8.25 -0.21
C GLN A 499 -1.34 8.35 1.02
N VAL A 500 -0.96 9.22 1.96
CA VAL A 500 -1.81 9.52 3.11
C VAL A 500 -3.08 10.21 2.62
N CYS A 501 -4.24 9.84 3.17
CA CYS A 501 -5.52 10.43 2.80
C CYS A 501 -5.51 11.96 2.98
N HIS A 502 -5.94 12.69 1.95
CA HIS A 502 -5.99 14.16 1.97
C HIS A 502 -6.93 14.72 3.04
N GLU A 503 -7.96 13.96 3.42
CA GLU A 503 -8.90 14.31 4.49
C GLU A 503 -8.33 14.04 5.89
N GLY A 504 -7.18 13.35 6.00
CA GLY A 504 -6.47 13.11 7.25
C GLY A 504 -7.36 12.57 8.37
N GLY A 505 -7.33 13.24 9.52
CA GLY A 505 -8.13 12.88 10.69
C GLY A 505 -9.64 13.10 10.56
N GLN A 506 -10.11 13.76 9.50
CA GLN A 506 -11.53 14.01 9.21
C GLN A 506 -12.15 12.99 8.26
N CYS A 507 -11.33 12.11 7.67
CA CYS A 507 -11.80 11.12 6.71
C CYS A 507 -12.92 10.25 7.29
N ASN A 508 -14.11 10.26 6.70
CA ASN A 508 -15.24 9.43 7.12
C ASN A 508 -15.52 8.25 6.16
N ASN A 509 -14.78 8.17 5.04
CA ASN A 509 -14.96 7.13 4.03
C ASN A 509 -14.41 5.78 4.49
N LEU A 510 -15.30 4.80 4.69
CA LEU A 510 -14.99 3.44 5.14
C LEU A 510 -15.06 2.40 4.03
N SER A 511 -15.21 2.80 2.76
CA SER A 511 -15.22 1.86 1.63
C SER A 511 -13.87 1.15 1.52
N SER A 512 -13.89 -0.16 1.24
CA SER A 512 -12.65 -0.94 1.09
C SER A 512 -11.76 -0.39 -0.02
N GLU A 513 -12.36 0.15 -1.08
CA GLU A 513 -11.65 0.78 -2.19
C GLU A 513 -10.85 2.01 -1.73
N HIS A 514 -11.46 2.89 -0.92
CA HIS A 514 -10.80 4.06 -0.37
C HIS A 514 -9.72 3.69 0.65
N LEU A 515 -10.02 2.77 1.57
CA LEU A 515 -9.06 2.32 2.60
C LEU A 515 -7.84 1.61 1.99
N LYS A 516 -8.02 0.90 0.86
CA LYS A 516 -6.90 0.32 0.10
C LYS A 516 -6.12 1.37 -0.70
N ALA A 517 -6.79 2.42 -1.17
CA ALA A 517 -6.19 3.46 -2.00
C ALA A 517 -5.42 4.54 -1.22
N PHE A 518 -5.68 4.72 0.08
CA PHE A 518 -5.06 5.76 0.90
C PHE A 518 -4.68 5.24 2.29
N ARG A 519 -3.53 5.69 2.80
CA ARG A 519 -3.14 5.45 4.20
C ARG A 519 -3.89 6.40 5.12
N HIS A 520 -4.40 5.89 6.24
CA HIS A 520 -5.07 6.67 7.26
C HIS A 520 -4.26 6.69 8.56
N VAL A 521 -4.43 7.76 9.33
CA VAL A 521 -3.94 7.86 10.70
C VAL A 521 -4.77 6.97 11.64
N LEU A 522 -4.28 6.72 12.85
CA LEU A 522 -4.91 5.77 13.79
C LEU A 522 -6.35 6.16 14.13
N LEU A 523 -7.23 5.20 14.40
CA LEU A 523 -8.59 5.53 14.84
C LEU A 523 -8.56 6.13 16.25
N CYS A 524 -9.23 7.28 16.42
CA CYS A 524 -9.43 7.87 17.73
C CYS A 524 -10.30 6.94 18.59
N ARG A 525 -9.86 6.66 19.82
CA ARG A 525 -10.63 5.86 20.80
C ARG A 525 -12.01 6.46 21.12
N TYR A 526 -12.19 7.76 20.91
CA TYR A 526 -13.43 8.49 21.15
C TYR A 526 -14.22 8.77 19.86
N GLY A 527 -13.71 8.35 18.69
CA GLY A 527 -14.39 8.46 17.40
C GLY A 527 -14.92 9.87 17.13
N VAL A 528 -16.18 9.96 16.68
CA VAL A 528 -16.88 11.23 16.40
C VAL A 528 -17.22 12.04 17.66
N GLU A 529 -17.14 11.46 18.85
CA GLU A 529 -17.42 12.13 20.14
C GLU A 529 -16.18 12.80 20.73
N CYS A 530 -15.04 12.76 20.03
CA CYS A 530 -13.80 13.37 20.50
C CYS A 530 -13.96 14.88 20.73
N VAL A 531 -13.73 15.32 21.97
CA VAL A 531 -13.83 16.72 22.38
C VAL A 531 -12.84 17.61 21.62
N GLU A 532 -11.65 17.11 21.34
CA GLU A 532 -10.61 17.85 20.60
C GLU A 532 -10.91 17.98 19.11
N PHE A 533 -11.62 17.00 18.54
CA PHE A 533 -12.12 17.06 17.16
C PHE A 533 -13.26 18.09 17.04
N ASN A 534 -14.19 18.07 18.00
CA ASN A 534 -15.33 18.98 18.02
C ASN A 534 -14.97 20.45 18.33
N ARG A 535 -13.76 20.73 18.84
CA ARG A 535 -13.23 22.08 19.09
C ARG A 535 -12.58 22.75 17.88
N GLY A 536 -12.39 22.02 16.79
CA GLY A 536 -11.79 22.55 15.56
C GLY A 536 -10.68 21.66 15.01
N THR A 537 -10.59 21.62 13.69
CA THR A 537 -9.81 20.63 12.92
C THR A 537 -8.30 20.87 12.89
N ALA A 538 -7.81 21.95 13.52
CA ALA A 538 -6.40 22.35 13.52
C ALA A 538 -5.59 21.80 14.72
N SER A 539 -6.19 21.02 15.62
CA SER A 539 -5.49 20.45 16.79
C SER A 539 -4.45 19.40 16.39
N SER A 540 -3.38 19.27 17.18
CA SER A 540 -2.35 18.23 16.99
C SER A 540 -2.95 16.82 16.99
N HIS A 541 -3.98 16.60 17.79
CA HIS A 541 -4.72 15.34 17.86
C HIS A 541 -5.39 14.94 16.54
N CYS A 542 -5.91 15.90 15.77
CA CYS A 542 -6.50 15.63 14.45
C CYS A 542 -5.47 15.28 13.37
N LYS A 543 -4.16 15.43 13.65
CA LYS A 543 -3.07 14.97 12.78
C LYS A 543 -2.66 13.52 13.09
N GLU A 544 -2.94 13.03 14.29
CA GLU A 544 -2.56 11.70 14.74
C GLU A 544 -3.72 10.69 14.71
N PHE A 545 -4.95 11.19 14.83
CA PHE A 545 -6.13 10.35 14.93
C PHE A 545 -7.25 10.70 13.95
N ARG A 546 -7.90 9.65 13.44
CA ARG A 546 -9.06 9.66 12.56
C ARG A 546 -10.33 9.47 13.37
N HIS A 547 -11.31 10.33 13.12
CA HIS A 547 -12.54 10.45 13.90
C HIS A 547 -13.75 9.97 13.09
N CYS A 548 -13.84 8.66 12.87
CA CYS A 548 -15.01 8.03 12.27
C CYS A 548 -15.70 7.11 13.29
N LYS A 549 -16.92 6.66 12.98
CA LYS A 549 -17.59 5.65 13.80
C LYS A 549 -16.75 4.36 13.78
N PRO A 550 -16.55 3.69 14.93
CA PRO A 550 -15.89 2.39 14.96
C PRO A 550 -16.63 1.38 14.09
N MET A 551 -15.89 0.52 13.40
CA MET A 551 -16.49 -0.56 12.61
C MET A 551 -17.06 -1.65 13.53
N CYS A 552 -18.27 -2.11 13.22
CA CYS A 552 -18.86 -3.23 13.91
C CYS A 552 -17.99 -4.48 13.81
N ARG A 553 -17.59 -5.07 14.94
CA ARG A 553 -16.74 -6.27 15.00
C ARG A 553 -17.36 -7.48 14.29
N GLN A 554 -18.67 -7.52 14.17
CA GLN A 554 -19.41 -8.60 13.52
C GLN A 554 -19.66 -8.33 12.02
N GLY A 555 -19.41 -7.13 11.52
CA GLY A 555 -19.56 -6.77 10.10
C GLY A 555 -20.92 -7.18 9.53
N HIS A 556 -20.92 -7.91 8.42
CA HIS A 556 -22.13 -8.45 7.78
C HIS A 556 -22.91 -9.47 8.63
N PHE A 557 -22.30 -10.03 9.68
CA PHE A 557 -22.89 -11.03 10.58
C PHE A 557 -23.44 -10.40 11.88
N CYS A 558 -23.55 -9.07 11.93
CA CYS A 558 -24.05 -8.36 13.10
C CYS A 558 -25.41 -8.90 13.53
N VAL A 559 -25.52 -9.38 14.78
CA VAL A 559 -26.79 -9.81 15.39
C VAL A 559 -27.48 -8.66 16.14
N ARG A 560 -26.78 -7.54 16.33
CA ARG A 560 -27.23 -6.33 17.03
C ARG A 560 -27.84 -5.30 16.09
N PHE A 561 -28.22 -5.68 14.87
CA PHE A 561 -28.74 -4.76 13.86
C PHE A 561 -30.11 -4.15 14.22
N HIS A 562 -30.78 -4.65 15.25
CA HIS A 562 -31.99 -4.06 15.83
C HIS A 562 -31.72 -3.08 16.99
N ASP A 563 -30.48 -2.95 17.45
CA ASP A 563 -30.09 -2.03 18.54
C ASP A 563 -29.79 -0.64 17.95
N GLN A 564 -30.71 0.30 18.12
CA GLN A 564 -30.60 1.64 17.55
C GLN A 564 -29.36 2.39 18.04
N LYS A 565 -28.95 2.17 19.29
CA LYS A 565 -27.74 2.77 19.85
C LYS A 565 -26.50 2.21 19.16
N HIS A 566 -26.41 0.90 19.02
CA HIS A 566 -25.33 0.23 18.26
C HIS A 566 -25.26 0.66 16.80
N MET A 567 -26.41 0.75 16.10
CA MET A 567 -26.47 1.20 14.71
C MET A 567 -26.12 2.69 14.54
N THR A 568 -26.21 3.48 15.61
CA THR A 568 -25.84 4.90 15.60
C THR A 568 -24.37 5.10 15.96
N GLU A 569 -23.84 4.33 16.91
CA GLU A 569 -22.48 4.45 17.42
C GLU A 569 -21.44 3.74 16.55
N GLU A 570 -21.81 2.66 15.86
CA GLU A 570 -20.93 1.85 15.01
C GLU A 570 -21.31 1.98 13.53
N SER A 571 -20.32 1.79 12.65
CA SER A 571 -20.56 1.65 11.21
C SER A 571 -20.66 0.18 10.83
N HIS A 572 -21.45 -0.13 9.80
CA HIS A 572 -21.68 -1.47 9.28
C HIS A 572 -21.43 -1.48 7.76
N PRO A 573 -21.06 -2.64 7.19
CA PRO A 573 -20.83 -2.78 5.75
C PRO A 573 -22.14 -2.98 4.95
N PHE A 574 -23.29 -2.87 5.59
CA PHE A 574 -24.61 -2.96 4.99
C PHE A 574 -25.43 -1.69 5.24
N GLN A 575 -26.42 -1.41 4.40
CA GLN A 575 -27.36 -0.29 4.54
C GLN A 575 -28.26 -0.42 5.78
N PRO A 576 -28.95 0.66 6.23
CA PRO A 576 -29.87 0.59 7.37
C PRO A 576 -30.82 -0.61 7.31
N PRO A 577 -30.92 -1.43 8.36
CA PRO A 577 -31.80 -2.60 8.37
C PRO A 577 -33.27 -2.23 8.19
N CYS A 578 -34.00 -3.01 7.40
CA CYS A 578 -35.44 -2.87 7.26
C CYS A 578 -36.14 -3.15 8.61
N PRO A 579 -37.05 -2.29 9.10
CA PRO A 579 -37.78 -2.53 10.36
C PRO A 579 -38.58 -3.84 10.41
N PHE A 580 -38.90 -4.40 9.24
CA PHE A 580 -39.70 -5.63 9.08
C PHE A 580 -38.85 -6.87 8.74
N THR A 581 -37.51 -6.75 8.71
CA THR A 581 -36.61 -7.89 8.56
C THR A 581 -36.53 -8.68 9.88
N PRO A 582 -36.35 -10.02 9.91
CA PRO A 582 -36.20 -10.96 8.79
C PRO A 582 -37.50 -11.47 8.14
N PHE A 583 -38.65 -11.43 8.83
CA PHE A 583 -39.81 -12.27 8.45
C PHE A 583 -41.01 -11.53 7.84
N TYR A 584 -41.06 -10.21 7.93
CA TYR A 584 -42.32 -9.47 7.74
C TYR A 584 -42.28 -8.37 6.69
N CYS A 585 -41.15 -8.20 6.01
CA CYS A 585 -41.07 -7.26 4.90
C CYS A 585 -41.74 -7.84 3.64
N ARG A 586 -42.95 -7.35 3.30
CA ARG A 586 -43.67 -7.73 2.07
C ARG A 586 -42.82 -7.53 0.82
N HIS A 587 -42.08 -6.42 0.76
CA HIS A 587 -41.18 -6.10 -0.37
C HIS A 587 -40.08 -7.15 -0.53
N HIS A 588 -39.42 -7.55 0.56
CA HIS A 588 -38.37 -8.57 0.52
C HIS A 588 -38.92 -9.97 0.23
N THR A 589 -40.13 -10.30 0.71
CA THR A 589 -40.80 -11.55 0.36
C THR A 589 -41.07 -11.62 -1.14
N LEU A 590 -41.65 -10.56 -1.73
CA LEU A 590 -41.90 -10.45 -3.17
C LEU A 590 -40.59 -10.52 -3.97
N LEU A 591 -39.55 -9.80 -3.53
CA LEU A 591 -38.22 -9.87 -4.13
C LEU A 591 -37.68 -11.30 -4.15
N SER A 592 -37.86 -12.03 -3.05
CA SER A 592 -37.40 -13.42 -2.98
C SER A 592 -38.19 -14.35 -3.91
N GLU A 593 -39.42 -14.00 -4.28
CA GLU A 593 -40.33 -14.86 -5.06
C GLU A 593 -40.17 -14.73 -6.58
N VAL A 594 -39.65 -13.60 -7.06
CA VAL A 594 -39.48 -13.34 -8.51
C VAL A 594 -38.14 -13.82 -9.03
N LYS A 595 -38.12 -14.26 -10.29
CA LYS A 595 -36.87 -14.57 -11.01
C LYS A 595 -36.24 -13.33 -11.66
N ASN A 596 -37.06 -12.34 -11.98
CA ASN A 596 -36.62 -11.07 -12.58
C ASN A 596 -37.12 -9.91 -11.71
N ILE A 597 -36.20 -9.11 -11.19
CA ILE A 597 -36.52 -7.96 -10.33
C ILE A 597 -37.35 -6.89 -11.04
N GLN A 598 -37.23 -6.78 -12.38
CA GLN A 598 -37.96 -5.81 -13.19
C GLN A 598 -39.48 -6.07 -13.22
N SER A 599 -39.94 -7.27 -12.82
CA SER A 599 -41.37 -7.57 -12.72
C SER A 599 -42.00 -7.07 -11.41
N LEU A 600 -41.23 -6.48 -10.49
CA LEU A 600 -41.73 -5.93 -9.23
C LEU A 600 -42.14 -4.46 -9.38
N PRO A 601 -43.11 -3.98 -8.59
CA PRO A 601 -43.44 -2.56 -8.53
C PRO A 601 -42.20 -1.70 -8.15
N PRO A 602 -42.05 -0.48 -8.71
CA PRO A 602 -40.92 0.41 -8.41
C PRO A 602 -40.72 0.67 -6.91
N GLU A 603 -41.81 0.79 -6.15
CA GLU A 603 -41.79 0.94 -4.69
C GLU A 603 -41.09 -0.23 -3.98
N THR A 604 -41.30 -1.45 -4.47
CA THR A 604 -40.68 -2.66 -3.92
C THR A 604 -39.19 -2.72 -4.23
N GLN A 605 -38.81 -2.31 -5.44
CA GLN A 605 -37.39 -2.24 -5.83
C GLN A 605 -36.65 -1.19 -5.00
N ASN A 606 -37.22 0.00 -4.86
CA ASN A 606 -36.63 1.09 -4.07
C ASN A 606 -36.51 0.73 -2.59
N HIS A 607 -37.52 0.09 -2.00
CA HIS A 607 -37.44 -0.39 -0.61
C HIS A 607 -36.25 -1.33 -0.40
N CYS A 608 -36.07 -2.30 -1.29
CA CYS A 608 -34.99 -3.29 -1.20
C CYS A 608 -33.60 -2.74 -1.58
N LEU A 609 -33.52 -1.60 -2.26
CA LEU A 609 -32.26 -0.89 -2.49
C LEU A 609 -31.89 0.03 -1.33
N HIS A 610 -32.89 0.56 -0.62
CA HIS A 610 -32.70 1.49 0.48
C HIS A 610 -32.40 0.80 1.81
N PHE A 611 -33.10 -0.30 2.12
CA PHE A 611 -32.94 -1.03 3.38
C PHE A 611 -32.28 -2.39 3.20
N SER A 612 -31.47 -2.80 4.18
CA SER A 612 -30.91 -4.15 4.24
C SER A 612 -31.87 -5.16 4.85
N HIS A 613 -31.83 -6.40 4.36
CA HIS A 613 -32.64 -7.51 4.88
C HIS A 613 -31.78 -8.70 5.29
N VAL A 614 -32.30 -9.55 6.18
CA VAL A 614 -31.55 -10.74 6.60
C VAL A 614 -31.51 -11.73 5.45
N CYS A 615 -30.31 -12.12 5.07
CA CYS A 615 -30.08 -13.13 4.05
C CYS A 615 -30.75 -14.44 4.47
N ARG A 616 -31.56 -15.01 3.58
CA ARG A 616 -32.33 -16.22 3.85
C ARG A 616 -31.47 -17.46 4.07
N TYR A 617 -30.22 -17.44 3.61
CA TYR A 617 -29.25 -18.52 3.78
C TYR A 617 -28.28 -18.26 4.94
N GLY A 618 -28.39 -17.12 5.63
CA GLY A 618 -27.54 -16.77 6.76
C GLY A 618 -26.06 -16.94 6.42
N ARG A 619 -25.32 -17.63 7.30
CA ARG A 619 -23.89 -17.95 7.12
C ARG A 619 -23.60 -18.88 5.93
N ASN A 620 -24.58 -19.63 5.43
CA ASN A 620 -24.43 -20.54 4.28
C ASN A 620 -24.73 -19.86 2.94
N CYS A 621 -24.79 -18.53 2.89
CA CYS A 621 -24.96 -17.82 1.64
C CYS A 621 -23.74 -18.00 0.73
N HIS A 622 -23.97 -18.41 -0.52
CA HIS A 622 -22.93 -18.58 -1.54
C HIS A 622 -22.89 -17.43 -2.56
N GLU A 623 -23.72 -16.40 -2.38
CA GLU A 623 -23.77 -15.24 -3.26
C GLU A 623 -22.53 -14.36 -3.04
N ALA A 624 -21.80 -14.07 -4.10
CA ALA A 624 -20.53 -13.36 -4.06
C ALA A 624 -20.63 -11.91 -4.56
N SER A 625 -21.79 -11.50 -5.09
CA SER A 625 -21.96 -10.13 -5.57
C SER A 625 -21.85 -9.11 -4.44
N GLU A 626 -21.07 -8.05 -4.71
CA GLU A 626 -20.83 -6.94 -3.78
C GLU A 626 -22.15 -6.28 -3.35
N LEU A 627 -23.06 -6.06 -4.32
CA LEU A 627 -24.39 -5.51 -4.05
C LEU A 627 -25.20 -6.38 -3.06
N HIS A 628 -25.10 -7.71 -3.12
CA HIS A 628 -25.79 -8.57 -2.16
C HIS A 628 -25.23 -8.38 -0.74
N TRP A 629 -23.92 -8.29 -0.59
CA TRP A 629 -23.26 -8.07 0.70
C TRP A 629 -23.55 -6.68 1.28
N GLU A 630 -23.72 -5.65 0.44
CA GLU A 630 -24.14 -4.31 0.89
C GLU A 630 -25.61 -4.23 1.33
N LYS A 631 -26.47 -5.10 0.79
CA LYS A 631 -27.93 -5.04 1.01
C LYS A 631 -28.47 -6.16 1.89
N THR A 632 -27.61 -7.04 2.40
CA THR A 632 -28.07 -8.16 3.24
C THR A 632 -27.24 -8.37 4.51
N ILE A 633 -27.90 -8.97 5.52
CA ILE A 633 -27.37 -9.27 6.85
C ILE A 633 -27.33 -10.79 7.04
N HIS A 634 -26.18 -11.36 7.33
CA HIS A 634 -25.97 -12.81 7.35
C HIS A 634 -25.92 -13.36 8.79
N ILE A 635 -27.08 -13.48 9.44
CA ILE A 635 -27.14 -14.06 10.80
C ILE A 635 -26.65 -15.51 10.79
N ALA A 636 -25.78 -15.87 11.74
CA ALA A 636 -25.23 -17.22 11.86
C ALA A 636 -26.07 -18.11 12.79
N ARG A 637 -26.49 -19.30 12.32
CA ARG A 637 -26.92 -20.42 13.16
C ARG A 637 -25.85 -21.53 13.17
N ASN A 638 -26.00 -22.50 14.08
CA ASN A 638 -25.10 -23.65 14.14
C ASN A 638 -25.21 -24.52 12.90
N LEU A 639 -24.08 -24.90 12.32
CA LEU A 639 -24.05 -25.84 11.20
C LEU A 639 -24.50 -27.22 11.67
N CYS A 640 -25.31 -27.90 10.85
CA CYS A 640 -25.63 -29.29 11.10
C CYS A 640 -24.33 -30.12 11.10
N PRO A 641 -24.05 -30.93 12.15
CA PRO A 641 -22.84 -31.74 12.22
C PRO A 641 -22.76 -32.81 11.10
N TYR A 642 -23.89 -33.12 10.46
CA TYR A 642 -23.98 -34.09 9.36
C TYR A 642 -24.01 -33.43 7.97
N GLY A 643 -24.05 -32.09 7.89
CA GLY A 643 -24.06 -31.33 6.64
C GLY A 643 -25.09 -31.84 5.62
N ASN A 644 -24.65 -32.04 4.37
CA ASN A 644 -25.47 -32.56 3.28
C ASN A 644 -25.92 -34.03 3.46
N ARG A 645 -25.29 -34.77 4.38
CA ARG A 645 -25.63 -36.18 4.67
C ARG A 645 -26.65 -36.32 5.80
N CYS A 646 -27.28 -35.22 6.22
CA CYS A 646 -28.25 -35.26 7.32
C CYS A 646 -29.53 -36.02 6.93
N SER A 647 -29.86 -37.06 7.69
CA SER A 647 -31.11 -37.83 7.52
C SER A 647 -32.35 -37.16 8.12
N LYS A 648 -32.17 -36.05 8.85
CA LYS A 648 -33.24 -35.32 9.57
C LYS A 648 -33.74 -34.08 8.83
N THR A 649 -33.48 -33.98 7.52
CA THR A 649 -33.92 -32.84 6.69
C THR A 649 -35.44 -32.76 6.53
N THR A 650 -36.19 -33.82 6.86
CA THR A 650 -37.65 -33.81 6.88
C THR A 650 -38.23 -33.37 8.22
N GLN A 651 -37.39 -33.13 9.24
CA GLN A 651 -37.80 -32.69 10.58
C GLN A 651 -37.67 -31.18 10.70
N GLU A 652 -38.81 -30.49 10.81
CA GLU A 652 -38.86 -29.01 10.88
C GLU A 652 -38.10 -28.47 12.10
N ASP A 653 -38.24 -29.10 13.29
CA ASP A 653 -37.47 -28.73 14.49
C ASP A 653 -35.95 -28.78 14.28
N HIS A 654 -35.48 -29.78 13.53
CA HIS A 654 -34.06 -29.95 13.20
C HIS A 654 -33.58 -28.85 12.24
N LEU A 655 -34.35 -28.57 11.18
CA LEU A 655 -34.03 -27.50 10.22
C LEU A 655 -34.14 -26.10 10.83
N ASN A 656 -34.96 -25.91 11.86
CA ASN A 656 -35.05 -24.66 12.61
C ASN A 656 -33.85 -24.47 13.56
N SER A 657 -33.26 -25.57 14.01
CA SER A 657 -32.13 -25.57 14.97
C SER A 657 -30.75 -25.51 14.29
N PHE A 658 -30.64 -25.98 13.05
CA PHE A 658 -29.35 -26.11 12.34
C PHE A 658 -29.39 -25.60 10.91
N SER A 659 -28.38 -24.82 10.52
CA SER A 659 -28.11 -24.46 9.13
C SER A 659 -27.61 -25.69 8.36
N HIS A 660 -28.14 -25.87 7.15
CA HIS A 660 -27.68 -26.90 6.21
C HIS A 660 -27.19 -26.24 4.93
N PRO A 661 -26.19 -26.80 4.23
CA PRO A 661 -25.82 -26.29 2.91
C PRO A 661 -26.99 -26.46 1.94
N ASN A 662 -27.23 -25.47 1.08
CA ASN A 662 -28.30 -25.45 0.09
C ASN A 662 -29.75 -25.48 0.63
N ILE A 663 -29.97 -25.31 1.94
CA ILE A 663 -31.30 -25.10 2.53
C ILE A 663 -31.31 -23.71 3.17
N ALA A 664 -32.29 -22.89 2.83
CA ALA A 664 -32.42 -21.58 3.45
C ALA A 664 -32.71 -21.72 4.96
N ASP A 665 -32.01 -20.96 5.80
CA ASP A 665 -32.32 -20.83 7.24
C ASP A 665 -33.70 -20.20 7.45
N ILE A 666 -34.10 -19.34 6.51
CA ILE A 666 -35.42 -18.72 6.44
C ILE A 666 -36.15 -19.27 5.20
N ARG A 667 -36.93 -20.34 5.40
CA ARG A 667 -37.77 -20.98 4.36
C ARG A 667 -39.14 -20.32 4.23
N ARG A 668 -39.72 -20.37 3.03
CA ARG A 668 -41.07 -19.81 2.76
C ARG A 668 -42.12 -20.65 3.46
N LEU A 669 -43.23 -20.05 3.88
CA LEU A 669 -44.37 -20.85 4.30
C LEU A 669 -44.97 -21.57 3.09
N CYS A 670 -45.23 -22.87 3.21
CA CYS A 670 -45.97 -23.61 2.19
C CYS A 670 -47.42 -23.07 2.09
N VAL A 671 -47.92 -22.94 0.86
CA VAL A 671 -49.31 -22.51 0.60
C VAL A 671 -50.31 -23.51 1.15
N ASN A 672 -49.94 -24.80 1.13
CA ASN A 672 -50.76 -25.89 1.62
C ASN A 672 -50.43 -26.22 3.09
N PRO A 673 -51.44 -26.45 3.95
CA PRO A 673 -51.24 -27.06 5.27
C PRO A 673 -50.42 -28.36 5.17
N ALA A 674 -49.63 -28.69 6.19
CA ALA A 674 -48.67 -29.81 6.12
C ALA A 674 -49.27 -31.19 5.84
N TYR A 675 -50.55 -31.40 6.16
CA TYR A 675 -51.26 -32.64 5.85
C TYR A 675 -51.83 -32.67 4.42
N GLU A 676 -52.03 -31.50 3.79
CA GLU A 676 -52.56 -31.37 2.42
C GLU A 676 -51.46 -31.19 1.38
N CYS A 677 -50.21 -30.94 1.80
CA CYS A 677 -49.11 -30.77 0.86
C CYS A 677 -48.61 -32.12 0.32
N PRO A 678 -48.81 -32.43 -0.99
CA PRO A 678 -48.35 -33.69 -1.58
C PRO A 678 -46.81 -33.75 -1.64
N ASN A 679 -46.15 -32.59 -1.67
CA ASN A 679 -44.71 -32.46 -1.85
C ASN A 679 -43.94 -32.33 -0.53
N ARG A 680 -44.59 -32.50 0.64
CA ARG A 680 -44.01 -32.18 1.95
C ARG A 680 -42.71 -32.91 2.31
N ARG A 681 -42.47 -34.08 1.70
CA ARG A 681 -41.27 -34.90 1.90
C ARG A 681 -40.27 -34.82 0.76
N THR A 682 -40.60 -34.08 -0.31
CA THR A 682 -39.73 -33.96 -1.47
C THR A 682 -38.60 -32.97 -1.20
N HIS A 683 -37.40 -33.31 -1.64
CA HIS A 683 -36.20 -32.53 -1.34
C HIS A 683 -36.28 -31.08 -1.87
N ASP A 684 -36.69 -30.90 -3.13
CA ASP A 684 -36.85 -29.55 -3.74
C ASP A 684 -37.83 -28.66 -2.96
N HIS A 685 -38.88 -29.27 -2.43
CA HIS A 685 -39.88 -28.55 -1.67
C HIS A 685 -39.38 -28.19 -0.26
N ILE A 686 -38.67 -29.09 0.43
CA ILE A 686 -38.05 -28.86 1.75
C ILE A 686 -37.01 -27.74 1.71
N ILE A 687 -36.23 -27.65 0.63
CA ILE A 687 -35.22 -26.60 0.44
C ILE A 687 -35.85 -25.20 0.46
N ARG A 688 -37.04 -25.06 -0.13
CA ARG A 688 -37.68 -23.76 -0.39
C ARG A 688 -38.76 -23.40 0.62
N TYR A 689 -39.48 -24.41 1.11
CA TYR A 689 -40.68 -24.25 1.90
C TYR A 689 -40.58 -24.99 3.24
N ARG A 690 -41.12 -24.37 4.28
CA ARG A 690 -41.38 -24.97 5.61
C ARG A 690 -42.85 -25.30 5.73
N HIS A 691 -43.14 -26.40 6.41
CA HIS A 691 -44.49 -26.85 6.71
C HIS A 691 -44.84 -26.56 8.16
N ASN A 692 -46.09 -26.20 8.42
CA ASN A 692 -46.58 -26.08 9.79
C ASN A 692 -46.81 -27.48 10.37
N GLY A 693 -46.15 -27.87 11.45
CA GLY A 693 -46.41 -29.17 12.10
C GLY A 693 -47.91 -29.41 12.35
N ASN A 694 -48.33 -30.68 12.27
CA ASN A 694 -49.72 -31.18 12.24
C ASN A 694 -50.64 -30.86 13.44
N PHE A 695 -50.31 -29.87 14.26
CA PHE A 695 -51.17 -29.39 15.32
C PHE A 695 -51.46 -27.90 15.17
N ASP A 696 -52.74 -27.65 15.41
CA ASP A 696 -53.48 -26.42 15.27
C ASP A 696 -52.75 -25.15 15.70
N ARG A 697 -53.27 -24.07 15.14
CA ARG A 697 -52.87 -22.69 15.33
C ARG A 697 -52.70 -22.34 16.81
N SER A 698 -51.57 -21.72 17.15
CA SER A 698 -51.54 -20.63 18.13
C SER A 698 -50.80 -19.48 17.45
N GLY A 699 -51.56 -18.42 17.18
CA GLY A 699 -51.09 -17.28 16.43
C GLY A 699 -50.14 -16.45 17.28
N VAL A 700 -49.04 -16.06 16.65
CA VAL A 700 -48.32 -14.86 17.05
C VAL A 700 -48.88 -13.77 16.15
N ILE A 701 -49.74 -12.90 16.67
CA ILE A 701 -49.92 -11.59 16.05
C ILE A 701 -48.69 -10.77 16.40
N ARG A 702 -48.26 -10.01 15.39
CA ARG A 702 -47.15 -9.08 15.43
C ARG A 702 -47.45 -7.99 16.46
N TYR A 703 -46.82 -8.06 17.63
CA TYR A 703 -46.66 -6.89 18.47
C TYR A 703 -45.54 -6.04 17.87
N PHE A 704 -45.86 -4.83 17.40
CA PHE A 704 -44.88 -3.80 17.02
C PHE A 704 -44.50 -2.97 18.26
N GLY A 705 -43.29 -3.19 18.82
CA GLY A 705 -42.66 -2.15 19.66
C GLY A 705 -41.97 -2.50 20.98
N LEU A 706 -42.16 -3.67 21.62
CA LEU A 706 -41.70 -3.81 23.04
C LEU A 706 -40.26 -4.26 23.28
N ASN A 707 -39.55 -4.61 22.20
CA ASN A 707 -38.15 -5.01 22.31
C ASN A 707 -37.18 -3.89 21.91
N MET A 708 -37.68 -2.74 21.44
CA MET A 708 -36.83 -1.60 21.04
C MET A 708 -35.98 -1.07 22.19
N GLU A 709 -36.46 -1.22 23.44
CA GLU A 709 -35.75 -0.76 24.65
C GLU A 709 -34.95 -1.88 25.35
N THR A 710 -35.13 -3.15 24.98
CA THR A 710 -34.49 -4.28 25.66
C THR A 710 -33.35 -4.84 24.81
N ASN A 711 -32.11 -4.63 25.27
CA ASN A 711 -30.91 -5.07 24.55
C ASN A 711 -30.59 -6.55 24.82
N PHE A 712 -31.30 -7.47 24.16
CA PHE A 712 -31.20 -8.91 24.40
C PHE A 712 -29.84 -9.52 24.11
N VAL A 713 -29.14 -9.01 23.09
CA VAL A 713 -27.79 -9.49 22.75
C VAL A 713 -26.78 -9.03 23.78
N LYS A 714 -26.84 -7.76 24.22
CA LYS A 714 -25.99 -7.27 25.32
C LYS A 714 -26.28 -8.02 26.61
N ASN A 715 -27.56 -8.32 26.90
CA ASN A 715 -27.92 -9.18 28.01
C ASN A 715 -27.25 -10.55 27.84
N GLN A 716 -27.45 -11.24 26.71
CA GLN A 716 -26.82 -12.53 26.41
C GLN A 716 -25.29 -12.51 26.60
N GLU A 717 -24.59 -11.50 26.08
CA GLU A 717 -23.14 -11.33 26.23
C GLU A 717 -22.72 -11.10 27.69
N SER A 718 -23.44 -10.24 28.42
CA SER A 718 -23.23 -10.02 29.86
C SER A 718 -23.48 -11.29 30.67
N ILE A 719 -24.45 -12.11 30.26
CA ILE A 719 -24.79 -13.39 30.89
C ILE A 719 -23.73 -14.44 30.61
N ILE A 720 -23.23 -14.56 29.38
CA ILE A 720 -22.11 -15.45 29.04
C ILE A 720 -20.87 -15.03 29.83
N ALA A 721 -20.58 -13.73 29.90
CA ALA A 721 -19.46 -13.20 30.69
C ALA A 721 -19.63 -13.51 32.18
N ALA A 722 -20.82 -13.31 32.75
CA ALA A 722 -21.12 -13.63 34.15
C ALA A 722 -21.06 -15.14 34.44
N ILE A 723 -21.51 -16.00 33.53
CA ILE A 723 -21.38 -17.46 33.63
C ILE A 723 -19.91 -17.88 33.59
N ASN A 724 -19.12 -17.29 32.69
CA ASN A 724 -17.69 -17.58 32.57
C ASN A 724 -16.90 -17.06 33.79
N ASP A 725 -17.26 -15.89 34.32
CA ASP A 725 -16.61 -15.32 35.50
C ASP A 725 -17.04 -16.01 36.81
N TYR A 726 -18.26 -16.56 36.84
CA TYR A 726 -18.71 -17.49 37.88
C TYR A 726 -17.94 -18.82 37.82
N ASN A 727 -17.65 -19.31 36.61
CA ASN A 727 -16.95 -20.57 36.36
C ASN A 727 -15.43 -20.41 36.28
N LYS A 728 -14.77 -19.78 37.27
CA LYS A 728 -13.28 -19.71 37.36
C LYS A 728 -12.56 -21.08 37.43
N LYS A 729 -13.28 -22.18 37.25
CA LYS A 729 -12.83 -23.42 36.60
C LYS A 729 -13.87 -23.84 35.54
N PRO A 730 -13.47 -24.27 34.34
CA PRO A 730 -14.41 -24.71 33.31
C PRO A 730 -15.26 -25.85 33.85
N LEU A 731 -16.60 -25.74 33.71
CA LEU A 731 -17.51 -26.84 34.06
C LEU A 731 -17.05 -28.10 33.32
N THR A 732 -16.73 -29.14 34.09
CA THR A 732 -16.80 -30.50 33.58
C THR A 732 -18.21 -30.71 33.00
N LYS A 733 -18.28 -31.26 31.78
CA LYS A 733 -19.49 -31.42 30.95
C LYS A 733 -20.77 -31.63 31.78
N ILE A 734 -21.79 -30.79 31.55
CA ILE A 734 -23.14 -31.02 32.06
C ILE A 734 -23.58 -32.43 31.61
N PRO A 735 -24.04 -33.30 32.53
CA PRO A 735 -24.47 -34.64 32.18
C PRO A 735 -25.49 -34.64 31.02
N PRO A 736 -25.27 -35.46 29.98
CA PRO A 736 -26.16 -35.52 28.82
C PRO A 736 -27.63 -35.78 29.18
N GLU A 737 -27.93 -36.47 30.29
CA GLU A 737 -29.30 -36.72 30.73
C GLU A 737 -30.01 -35.43 31.19
N ILE A 738 -29.30 -34.54 31.89
CA ILE A 738 -29.84 -33.25 32.34
C ILE A 738 -30.13 -32.35 31.13
N LEU A 739 -29.19 -32.31 30.17
CA LEU A 739 -29.40 -31.59 28.92
C LEU A 739 -30.58 -32.16 28.13
N LYS A 740 -30.74 -33.48 28.09
CA LYS A 740 -31.87 -34.15 27.43
C LYS A 740 -33.20 -33.83 28.12
N TRP A 741 -33.21 -33.76 29.46
CA TRP A 741 -34.41 -33.40 30.24
C TRP A 741 -34.81 -31.93 30.02
N ILE A 742 -33.87 -30.98 30.10
CA ILE A 742 -34.13 -29.55 29.83
C ILE A 742 -34.64 -29.35 28.40
N ARG A 743 -34.03 -30.03 27.42
CA ARG A 743 -34.48 -30.02 26.02
C ARG A 743 -35.86 -30.63 25.81
N GLY A 744 -36.37 -31.42 26.76
CA GLY A 744 -37.69 -32.05 26.70
C GLY A 744 -38.82 -31.21 27.31
N LEU A 745 -38.51 -30.16 28.08
CA LEU A 745 -39.53 -29.32 28.71
C LEU A 745 -40.30 -28.53 27.64
N GLN A 746 -41.60 -28.29 27.84
CA GLN A 746 -42.39 -27.32 27.07
C GLN A 746 -42.63 -26.07 27.90
N HIS A 747 -42.94 -24.96 27.24
CA HIS A 747 -43.32 -23.72 27.94
C HIS A 747 -44.83 -23.62 28.01
N VAL A 748 -45.31 -23.20 29.17
CA VAL A 748 -46.71 -23.28 29.55
C VAL A 748 -47.15 -21.93 30.09
N HIS A 749 -48.29 -21.43 29.60
CA HIS A 749 -48.95 -20.22 30.06
C HIS A 749 -50.31 -20.57 30.65
N ARG A 750 -50.67 -20.00 31.81
CA ARG A 750 -51.99 -20.22 32.42
C ARG A 750 -52.83 -18.95 32.33
N CYS A 751 -54.12 -19.12 32.09
CA CYS A 751 -55.07 -18.00 31.97
C CYS A 751 -56.47 -18.40 32.47
N SER A 752 -57.29 -17.39 32.81
CA SER A 752 -58.70 -17.58 33.12
C SER A 752 -59.53 -17.77 31.85
N LYS A 753 -60.78 -18.23 31.99
CA LYS A 753 -61.70 -18.40 30.85
C LYS A 753 -61.84 -17.14 29.99
N VAL A 754 -62.04 -15.98 30.62
CA VAL A 754 -62.23 -14.70 29.90
C VAL A 754 -60.98 -14.29 29.11
N ILE A 755 -59.79 -14.48 29.72
CA ILE A 755 -58.52 -14.20 29.03
C ILE A 755 -58.31 -15.19 27.87
N PHE A 756 -58.63 -16.47 28.08
CA PHE A 756 -58.51 -17.49 27.04
C PHE A 756 -59.42 -17.22 25.84
N GLU A 757 -60.70 -16.89 26.07
CA GLU A 757 -61.64 -16.52 25.02
C GLU A 757 -61.14 -15.31 24.23
N SER A 758 -60.57 -14.32 24.92
CA SER A 758 -59.98 -13.15 24.28
C SER A 758 -58.74 -13.50 23.45
N ILE A 759 -57.87 -14.40 23.94
CA ILE A 759 -56.73 -14.94 23.17
C ILE A 759 -57.22 -15.63 21.89
N LEU A 760 -58.32 -16.39 21.94
CA LEU A 760 -58.89 -17.04 20.77
C LEU A 760 -59.43 -16.05 19.74
N VAL A 761 -60.10 -14.99 20.21
CA VAL A 761 -60.70 -13.95 19.35
C VAL A 761 -59.62 -13.07 18.70
N HIS A 762 -58.66 -12.59 19.49
CA HIS A 762 -57.51 -11.87 18.96
C HIS A 762 -56.58 -12.78 18.16
N GLY A 763 -56.59 -14.08 18.43
CA GLY A 763 -55.76 -15.05 17.74
C GLY A 763 -54.30 -15.06 18.21
N HIS A 764 -53.97 -14.42 19.33
CA HIS A 764 -52.62 -14.45 19.91
C HIS A 764 -52.60 -14.19 21.42
N VAL A 765 -51.46 -14.53 22.01
CA VAL A 765 -51.09 -14.17 23.38
C VAL A 765 -50.46 -12.78 23.42
N MET A 766 -50.61 -12.10 24.55
CA MET A 766 -50.36 -10.67 24.69
C MET A 766 -49.60 -10.37 25.99
N SER A 767 -48.70 -9.39 25.94
CA SER A 767 -48.08 -8.85 27.15
C SER A 767 -49.08 -7.98 27.91
N ARG A 768 -48.79 -7.66 29.18
CA ARG A 768 -49.67 -6.77 29.95
C ARG A 768 -49.72 -5.38 29.33
N GLU A 769 -48.59 -4.87 28.84
CA GLU A 769 -48.52 -3.60 28.11
C GLU A 769 -49.32 -3.63 26.81
N HIS A 770 -49.38 -4.77 26.10
CA HIS A 770 -50.28 -4.91 24.95
C HIS A 770 -51.72 -4.71 25.34
N MET A 771 -52.14 -5.35 26.43
CA MET A 771 -53.49 -5.23 26.93
C MET A 771 -53.76 -3.76 27.26
N GLU A 772 -52.88 -3.05 27.97
CA GLU A 772 -53.07 -1.62 28.27
C GLU A 772 -53.26 -0.76 26.99
N HIS A 773 -52.61 -1.10 25.87
CA HIS A 773 -52.82 -0.41 24.59
C HIS A 773 -54.15 -0.72 23.90
N LEU A 774 -54.83 -1.82 24.23
CA LEU A 774 -56.17 -2.13 23.72
C LEU A 774 -57.23 -1.13 24.21
N LEU A 775 -56.94 -0.27 25.19
CA LEU A 775 -57.78 0.87 25.54
C LEU A 775 -57.94 1.87 24.38
N LYS A 776 -56.98 1.89 23.44
CA LYS A 776 -56.92 2.84 22.33
C LYS A 776 -57.59 2.23 21.08
N PRO A 777 -58.70 2.80 20.58
CA PRO A 777 -59.42 2.24 19.43
C PRO A 777 -58.57 2.17 18.16
N GLN A 778 -57.66 3.15 17.97
CA GLN A 778 -56.74 3.15 16.82
C GLN A 778 -55.78 1.95 16.84
N PHE A 779 -55.32 1.54 18.02
CA PHE A 779 -54.46 0.37 18.18
C PHE A 779 -55.22 -0.92 17.90
N VAL A 780 -56.47 -1.02 18.36
CA VAL A 780 -57.34 -2.16 18.07
C VAL A 780 -57.65 -2.27 16.58
N ALA A 781 -57.93 -1.16 15.88
CA ALA A 781 -58.12 -1.17 14.44
C ALA A 781 -56.87 -1.69 13.70
N GLN A 782 -55.67 -1.35 14.16
CA GLN A 782 -54.42 -1.92 13.62
C GLN A 782 -54.30 -3.43 13.92
N ALA A 783 -54.68 -3.87 15.12
CA ALA A 783 -54.68 -5.29 15.49
C ALA A 783 -55.62 -6.11 14.59
N VAL A 784 -56.82 -5.60 14.31
CA VAL A 784 -57.78 -6.22 13.36
C VAL A 784 -57.19 -6.31 11.96
N GLN A 785 -56.52 -5.26 11.48
CA GLN A 785 -55.85 -5.28 10.17
C GLN A 785 -54.78 -6.38 10.09
N GLN A 786 -54.04 -6.61 11.18
CA GLN A 786 -53.02 -7.66 11.26
C GLN A 786 -53.60 -9.06 11.54
N HIS A 787 -54.91 -9.17 11.80
CA HIS A 787 -55.55 -10.43 12.12
C HIS A 787 -55.48 -11.40 10.94
N ARG A 788 -55.18 -12.68 11.22
CA ARG A 788 -54.90 -13.67 10.16
C ARG A 788 -56.05 -13.85 9.17
N ARG A 789 -57.31 -13.75 9.62
CA ARG A 789 -58.49 -13.87 8.74
C ARG A 789 -58.56 -12.70 7.75
N VAL A 790 -58.23 -11.49 8.19
CA VAL A 790 -58.19 -10.28 7.36
C VAL A 790 -56.99 -10.31 6.42
N GLN A 791 -55.81 -10.69 6.92
CA GLN A 791 -54.60 -10.84 6.10
C GLN A 791 -54.75 -11.89 4.99
N LYS A 792 -55.49 -12.99 5.22
CA LYS A 792 -55.80 -13.96 4.15
C LYS A 792 -56.58 -13.33 2.99
N ILE A 793 -57.47 -12.40 3.28
CA ILE A 793 -58.27 -11.70 2.27
C ILE A 793 -57.35 -10.79 1.46
N PHE A 794 -56.48 -10.03 2.13
CA PHE A 794 -55.47 -9.19 1.47
C PHE A 794 -54.50 -10.01 0.61
N ASP A 795 -54.02 -11.15 1.13
CA ASP A 795 -53.12 -12.06 0.42
C ASP A 795 -53.78 -12.72 -0.79
N ARG A 796 -55.09 -13.02 -0.71
CA ARG A 796 -55.86 -13.66 -1.78
C ARG A 796 -56.07 -12.71 -2.94
N HIS A 797 -56.49 -11.48 -2.65
CA HIS A 797 -56.85 -10.51 -3.68
C HIS A 797 -55.65 -9.73 -4.21
N LYS A 798 -54.60 -9.51 -3.40
CA LYS A 798 -53.35 -8.81 -3.75
C LYS A 798 -53.54 -7.42 -4.38
N ILE A 799 -54.66 -6.76 -4.12
CA ILE A 799 -55.03 -5.45 -4.68
C ILE A 799 -54.93 -4.39 -3.58
N GLN A 800 -54.12 -3.34 -3.81
CA GLN A 800 -53.85 -2.29 -2.81
C GLN A 800 -55.10 -1.50 -2.41
N THR A 801 -55.99 -1.22 -3.37
CA THR A 801 -57.24 -0.51 -3.14
C THR A 801 -58.20 -1.24 -2.19
N ILE A 802 -58.18 -2.57 -2.15
CA ILE A 802 -58.97 -3.36 -1.19
C ILE A 802 -58.42 -3.18 0.23
N GLU A 803 -57.09 -3.19 0.37
CA GLU A 803 -56.42 -2.99 1.66
C GLU A 803 -56.73 -1.61 2.25
N ASP A 804 -56.69 -0.56 1.42
CA ASP A 804 -56.92 0.81 1.87
C ASP A 804 -58.38 1.05 2.28
N ARG A 805 -59.34 0.51 1.51
CA ARG A 805 -60.77 0.56 1.85
C ARG A 805 -61.09 -0.25 3.11
N ALA A 806 -60.49 -1.42 3.27
CA ALA A 806 -60.65 -2.22 4.48
C ALA A 806 -60.09 -1.54 5.73
N LYS A 807 -58.98 -0.78 5.62
CA LYS A 807 -58.42 0.00 6.73
C LYS A 807 -59.39 1.05 7.25
N GLU A 808 -60.03 1.81 6.36
CA GLU A 808 -61.04 2.80 6.72
C GLU A 808 -62.28 2.14 7.35
N TYR A 809 -62.74 1.04 6.74
CA TYR A 809 -63.88 0.26 7.21
C TYR A 809 -63.69 -0.28 8.64
N ILE A 810 -62.54 -0.92 8.90
CA ILE A 810 -62.20 -1.47 10.22
C ILE A 810 -62.14 -0.38 11.30
N ARG A 811 -61.52 0.77 11.00
CA ARG A 811 -61.42 1.89 11.96
C ARG A 811 -62.78 2.39 12.40
N ALA A 812 -63.70 2.57 11.45
CA ALA A 812 -65.04 3.06 11.75
C ALA A 812 -65.84 2.08 12.64
N ILE A 813 -65.78 0.77 12.37
CA ILE A 813 -66.44 -0.25 13.20
C ILE A 813 -65.90 -0.24 14.63
N VAL A 814 -64.58 -0.23 14.80
CA VAL A 814 -63.95 -0.23 16.14
C VAL A 814 -64.33 1.02 16.92
N ASN A 815 -64.37 2.19 16.29
CA ASN A 815 -64.80 3.43 16.94
C ASN A 815 -66.25 3.35 17.45
N VAL A 816 -67.17 2.78 16.66
CA VAL A 816 -68.57 2.60 17.05
C VAL A 816 -68.69 1.68 18.27
N GLU A 817 -67.98 0.55 18.29
CA GLU A 817 -68.04 -0.38 19.45
C GLU A 817 -67.46 0.23 20.72
N TYR A 818 -66.38 1.01 20.61
CA TYR A 818 -65.79 1.71 21.76
C TYR A 818 -66.70 2.83 22.29
N ALA A 819 -67.39 3.55 21.40
CA ALA A 819 -68.34 4.59 21.79
C ALA A 819 -69.54 4.03 22.56
N LYS A 820 -70.06 2.84 22.21
CA LYS A 820 -71.18 2.20 22.92
C LYS A 820 -70.88 1.94 24.40
N LYS A 821 -69.66 1.54 24.75
CA LYS A 821 -69.26 1.24 26.15
C LYS A 821 -68.65 2.41 26.92
N ALA A 822 -68.19 3.47 26.24
CA ALA A 822 -67.67 4.69 26.88
C ALA A 822 -68.71 5.38 27.79
N ASN A 823 -70.00 5.24 27.48
CA ASN A 823 -71.10 5.80 28.27
C ASN A 823 -71.48 4.99 29.52
N VAL A 824 -70.84 3.83 29.78
CA VAL A 824 -71.24 2.87 30.84
C VAL A 824 -70.18 2.74 31.95
N LEU A 825 -68.94 3.21 31.73
CA LEU A 825 -67.80 3.03 32.65
C LEU A 825 -67.22 4.37 33.15
N PRO A 826 -66.55 4.41 34.33
CA PRO A 826 -66.03 5.65 34.89
C PRO A 826 -64.98 6.33 34.00
N PRO A 827 -64.94 7.69 33.95
CA PRO A 827 -64.03 8.45 33.08
C PRO A 827 -62.52 8.28 33.39
N SER A 828 -62.16 7.68 34.53
CA SER A 828 -60.77 7.38 34.90
C SER A 828 -60.13 6.23 34.10
N THR A 829 -60.87 5.55 33.22
CA THR A 829 -60.41 4.37 32.47
C THR A 829 -59.74 4.69 31.13
N GLY A 830 -59.86 5.92 30.61
CA GLY A 830 -59.25 6.33 29.33
C GLY A 830 -59.85 5.66 28.08
N ILE A 831 -60.99 4.95 28.22
CA ILE A 831 -61.70 4.30 27.13
C ILE A 831 -62.28 5.38 26.19
N GLY A 832 -61.96 5.29 24.88
CA GLY A 832 -62.45 6.22 23.87
C GLY A 832 -61.58 7.46 23.61
N ALA A 833 -60.44 7.58 24.30
CA ALA A 833 -59.46 8.64 24.01
C ALA A 833 -58.95 8.54 22.56
N GLY A 834 -59.22 9.56 21.75
CA GLY A 834 -58.79 9.66 20.35
C GLY A 834 -59.84 9.32 19.29
N ILE A 835 -61.11 9.14 19.66
CA ILE A 835 -62.23 9.14 18.71
C ILE A 835 -62.58 10.59 18.37
N THR A 836 -62.24 11.04 17.17
CA THR A 836 -62.49 12.42 16.71
C THR A 836 -63.75 12.57 15.86
N SER A 837 -64.31 11.45 15.37
CA SER A 837 -65.50 11.41 14.51
C SER A 837 -66.77 11.05 15.28
N THR A 838 -67.90 11.59 14.86
CA THR A 838 -69.21 11.32 15.49
C THR A 838 -69.72 9.91 15.16
N SER A 839 -70.70 9.39 15.92
CA SER A 839 -71.31 8.08 15.64
C SER A 839 -71.92 8.04 14.22
N GLU A 840 -72.57 9.13 13.80
CA GLU A 840 -73.20 9.26 12.48
C GLU A 840 -72.18 9.27 11.33
N GLU A 841 -71.03 9.93 11.51
CA GLU A 841 -69.92 9.93 10.55
C GLU A 841 -69.33 8.54 10.36
N ASN A 842 -69.10 7.80 11.45
CA ASN A 842 -68.58 6.43 11.38
C ASN A 842 -69.59 5.49 10.68
N ASP A 843 -70.89 5.62 10.94
CA ASP A 843 -71.94 4.84 10.27
C ASP A 843 -72.03 5.13 8.76
N CYS A 844 -71.73 6.36 8.33
CA CYS A 844 -71.61 6.71 6.91
C CYS A 844 -70.39 6.05 6.26
N ILE A 845 -69.23 6.08 6.93
CA ILE A 845 -67.99 5.44 6.48
C ILE A 845 -68.16 3.91 6.36
N ILE A 846 -68.85 3.29 7.32
CA ILE A 846 -69.16 1.84 7.30
C ILE A 846 -69.99 1.50 6.06
N ARG A 847 -71.13 2.17 5.84
CA ARG A 847 -72.02 1.90 4.69
C ARG A 847 -71.32 2.10 3.35
N ARG A 848 -70.54 3.18 3.21
CA ARG A 848 -69.79 3.49 1.99
C ARG A 848 -68.75 2.43 1.68
N ASN A 849 -67.89 2.09 2.66
CA ASN A 849 -66.81 1.15 2.42
C ASN A 849 -67.30 -0.30 2.31
N GLU A 850 -68.38 -0.68 2.99
CA GLU A 850 -69.04 -1.96 2.76
C GLU A 850 -69.51 -2.11 1.31
N THR A 851 -70.22 -1.12 0.78
CA THR A 851 -70.69 -1.13 -0.63
C THR A 851 -69.52 -1.30 -1.59
N ILE A 852 -68.44 -0.54 -1.38
CA ILE A 852 -67.24 -0.60 -2.23
C ILE A 852 -66.54 -1.96 -2.10
N LEU A 853 -66.35 -2.46 -0.88
CA LEU A 853 -65.67 -3.74 -0.65
C LEU A 853 -66.48 -4.91 -1.23
N SER A 854 -67.81 -4.91 -1.11
CA SER A 854 -68.66 -5.94 -1.72
C SER A 854 -68.66 -5.93 -3.25
N THR A 855 -68.24 -4.83 -3.90
CA THR A 855 -68.00 -4.80 -5.35
C THR A 855 -66.60 -5.29 -5.74
N LEU A 856 -65.64 -5.21 -4.83
CA LEU A 856 -64.23 -5.57 -5.08
C LEU A 856 -63.87 -6.98 -4.55
N THR A 857 -64.66 -7.54 -3.63
CA THR A 857 -64.47 -8.86 -3.00
C THR A 857 -65.81 -9.61 -2.90
N SER A 858 -65.80 -10.83 -2.35
CA SER A 858 -67.05 -11.53 -2.00
C SER A 858 -67.71 -10.90 -0.78
N GLN A 859 -69.04 -10.99 -0.68
CA GLN A 859 -69.78 -10.60 0.52
C GLN A 859 -69.30 -11.36 1.77
N GLU A 860 -68.93 -12.63 1.59
CA GLU A 860 -68.35 -13.46 2.66
C GLU A 860 -67.05 -12.86 3.23
N ASP A 861 -66.17 -12.31 2.38
CA ASP A 861 -64.93 -11.67 2.83
C ASP A 861 -65.23 -10.37 3.61
N VAL A 862 -66.22 -9.58 3.18
CA VAL A 862 -66.66 -8.37 3.89
C VAL A 862 -67.25 -8.72 5.26
N ASP A 863 -68.08 -9.77 5.33
CA ASP A 863 -68.68 -10.26 6.57
C ASP A 863 -67.60 -10.75 7.55
N ILE A 864 -66.54 -11.40 7.05
CA ILE A 864 -65.40 -11.82 7.87
C ILE A 864 -64.66 -10.60 8.45
N ILE A 865 -64.42 -9.55 7.65
CA ILE A 865 -63.76 -8.32 8.12
C ILE A 865 -64.60 -7.65 9.21
N ARG A 866 -65.91 -7.49 8.96
CA ARG A 866 -66.86 -6.91 9.93
C ARG A 866 -66.86 -7.70 11.23
N ARG A 867 -67.06 -9.02 11.14
CA ARG A 867 -67.11 -9.91 12.30
C ARG A 867 -65.81 -9.84 13.10
N CYS A 868 -64.66 -9.89 12.44
CA CYS A 868 -63.37 -9.73 13.12
C CYS A 868 -63.23 -8.38 13.81
N ALA A 869 -63.65 -7.28 13.18
CA ALA A 869 -63.58 -5.95 13.77
C ALA A 869 -64.44 -5.84 15.05
N THR A 870 -65.68 -6.33 15.01
CA THR A 870 -66.60 -6.32 16.15
C THR A 870 -66.12 -7.23 17.28
N GLU A 871 -65.85 -8.51 17.00
CA GLU A 871 -65.44 -9.49 18.02
C GLU A 871 -64.15 -9.05 18.73
N ILE A 872 -63.15 -8.56 17.99
CA ILE A 872 -61.87 -8.10 18.56
C ILE A 872 -62.07 -6.84 19.41
N ALA A 873 -62.93 -5.90 19.00
CA ALA A 873 -63.23 -4.72 19.79
C ALA A 873 -63.94 -5.07 21.11
N GLU A 874 -64.93 -5.97 21.07
CA GLU A 874 -65.62 -6.45 22.26
C GLU A 874 -64.69 -7.22 23.21
N ALA A 875 -63.86 -8.13 22.67
CA ALA A 875 -62.86 -8.87 23.44
C ALA A 875 -61.85 -7.93 24.13
N SER A 876 -61.40 -6.89 23.41
CA SER A 876 -60.51 -5.85 23.95
C SER A 876 -61.13 -5.14 25.16
N LEU A 877 -62.41 -4.77 25.07
CA LEU A 877 -63.15 -4.13 26.17
C LEU A 877 -63.35 -5.10 27.35
N ASN A 878 -63.63 -6.38 27.08
CA ASN A 878 -63.85 -7.39 28.11
C ASN A 878 -62.57 -7.77 28.88
N LEU A 879 -61.40 -7.72 28.24
CA LEU A 879 -60.09 -7.92 28.87
C LEU A 879 -59.82 -6.91 30.00
N HIS A 880 -60.31 -5.67 29.87
CA HIS A 880 -60.12 -4.64 30.89
C HIS A 880 -61.08 -4.75 32.06
N ALA A 881 -62.29 -5.25 31.82
CA ALA A 881 -63.24 -5.52 32.88
C ALA A 881 -62.82 -6.70 33.80
N ASN A 882 -61.84 -7.52 33.39
CA ASN A 882 -61.40 -8.71 34.11
C ASN A 882 -59.87 -8.82 34.21
N PRO A 883 -59.20 -7.97 35.03
CA PRO A 883 -57.75 -7.94 35.15
C PRO A 883 -57.22 -9.11 35.99
N ALA A 884 -57.30 -10.34 35.46
CA ALA A 884 -56.60 -11.50 36.02
C ALA A 884 -55.18 -11.61 35.42
N GLY A 885 -54.16 -11.85 36.26
CA GLY A 885 -52.77 -12.03 35.83
C GLY A 885 -51.82 -10.86 36.15
N ILE A 886 -50.67 -10.83 35.47
CA ILE A 886 -49.54 -9.93 35.76
C ILE A 886 -49.95 -8.46 35.66
N GLY A 887 -49.68 -7.72 36.75
CA GLY A 887 -49.94 -6.29 36.91
C GLY A 887 -49.40 -5.76 38.24
N TYR A 888 -48.46 -6.49 38.85
CA TYR A 888 -47.89 -6.16 40.14
C TYR A 888 -46.76 -5.13 39.94
N VAL A 889 -46.60 -4.19 40.88
CA VAL A 889 -45.56 -3.13 40.80
C VAL A 889 -44.15 -3.66 40.47
N PRO A 890 -43.70 -4.82 41.01
CA PRO A 890 -42.43 -5.43 40.64
C PRO A 890 -42.27 -5.76 39.16
N ASP A 891 -43.35 -6.12 38.45
CA ASP A 891 -43.27 -6.50 37.04
C ASP A 891 -42.98 -5.29 36.15
N LYS A 892 -43.57 -4.13 36.47
CA LYS A 892 -43.24 -2.86 35.80
C LYS A 892 -41.80 -2.43 36.07
N ALA A 893 -41.31 -2.61 37.30
CA ALA A 893 -39.93 -2.30 37.66
C ALA A 893 -38.90 -3.24 36.98
N LEU A 894 -39.28 -4.50 36.72
CA LEU A 894 -38.46 -5.51 36.05
C LEU A 894 -38.68 -5.54 34.53
N GLY A 895 -39.60 -4.72 34.00
CA GLY A 895 -40.00 -4.70 32.59
C GLY A 895 -40.63 -6.01 32.09
N THR A 896 -41.10 -6.90 32.97
CA THR A 896 -41.71 -8.18 32.60
C THR A 896 -43.14 -8.03 32.09
N ASP A 897 -43.80 -6.92 32.39
CA ASP A 897 -45.11 -6.53 31.88
C ASP A 897 -45.11 -6.27 30.36
N ARG A 898 -43.94 -5.97 29.80
CA ARG A 898 -43.71 -5.76 28.37
C ARG A 898 -43.54 -7.06 27.57
N HIS A 899 -43.43 -8.19 28.24
CA HIS A 899 -43.20 -9.49 27.61
C HIS A 899 -44.36 -10.46 27.87
N VAL A 900 -44.58 -11.40 26.94
CA VAL A 900 -45.48 -12.54 27.18
C VAL A 900 -44.73 -13.53 28.07
N PHE A 901 -45.23 -13.77 29.28
CA PHE A 901 -44.59 -14.68 30.23
C PHE A 901 -45.10 -16.12 30.10
N SER A 902 -44.18 -17.08 30.19
CA SER A 902 -44.49 -18.51 30.25
C SER A 902 -43.49 -19.23 31.15
N ILE A 903 -43.89 -20.36 31.70
CA ILE A 903 -43.09 -21.15 32.64
C ILE A 903 -42.62 -22.42 31.95
N LEU A 904 -41.37 -22.80 32.17
CA LEU A 904 -40.81 -24.05 31.66
C LEU A 904 -41.15 -25.19 32.62
N GLY A 905 -41.94 -26.16 32.17
CA GLY A 905 -42.36 -27.32 32.97
C GLY A 905 -43.75 -27.19 33.61
N PRO A 906 -44.17 -28.20 34.40
CA PRO A 906 -45.52 -28.26 34.95
C PRO A 906 -45.70 -27.23 36.09
N HIS A 907 -46.52 -26.21 35.86
CA HIS A 907 -46.85 -25.20 36.87
C HIS A 907 -48.18 -25.53 37.57
N LEU A 908 -48.16 -25.68 38.90
CA LEU A 908 -49.32 -26.12 39.70
C LEU A 908 -50.10 -24.96 40.37
N GLY A 909 -49.65 -23.71 40.26
CA GLY A 909 -50.35 -22.56 40.86
C GLY A 909 -51.65 -22.23 40.15
N HIS A 910 -52.78 -22.25 40.86
CA HIS A 910 -54.14 -22.01 40.35
C HIS A 910 -54.48 -20.51 40.18
N TYR A 911 -53.70 -19.61 40.78
CA TYR A 911 -53.94 -18.16 40.81
C TYR A 911 -53.77 -17.42 39.46
N TYR A 912 -53.33 -18.11 38.39
CA TYR A 912 -53.33 -17.59 37.01
C TYR A 912 -54.52 -18.09 36.18
N GLY A 913 -55.43 -18.87 36.76
CA GLY A 913 -56.56 -19.48 36.09
C GLY A 913 -56.36 -20.96 35.76
N ASP A 914 -57.47 -21.64 35.46
CA ASP A 914 -57.50 -23.10 35.34
C ASP A 914 -57.07 -23.61 33.97
N ILE A 915 -57.07 -22.74 32.94
CA ILE A 915 -56.74 -23.12 31.57
C ILE A 915 -55.22 -23.09 31.40
N VAL A 916 -54.67 -24.16 30.83
CA VAL A 916 -53.24 -24.36 30.58
C VAL A 916 -52.97 -24.35 29.08
N LEU A 917 -52.24 -23.35 28.61
CA LEU A 917 -51.78 -23.23 27.22
C LEU A 917 -50.36 -23.75 27.11
N VAL A 918 -50.16 -24.80 26.32
CA VAL A 918 -48.83 -25.33 26.01
C VAL A 918 -48.36 -24.73 24.69
N PHE A 919 -47.23 -24.07 24.72
CA PHE A 919 -46.66 -23.42 23.54
C PHE A 919 -45.67 -24.33 22.81
N LYS A 920 -45.54 -24.13 21.48
CA LYS A 920 -44.68 -24.93 20.59
C LYS A 920 -43.21 -24.75 20.92
N HIS A 921 -42.47 -25.84 21.13
CA HIS A 921 -41.05 -25.82 21.51
C HIS A 921 -40.16 -24.85 20.71
N GLU A 922 -40.43 -24.69 19.41
CA GLU A 922 -39.73 -23.78 18.50
C GLU A 922 -39.70 -22.31 18.95
N LEU A 923 -40.74 -21.84 19.66
CA LEU A 923 -40.78 -20.48 20.20
C LEU A 923 -39.64 -20.24 21.20
N LYS A 924 -39.14 -21.30 21.84
CA LYS A 924 -37.96 -21.18 22.69
C LYS A 924 -36.71 -20.87 21.90
N HIS A 925 -36.61 -21.33 20.66
CA HIS A 925 -35.44 -21.17 19.78
C HIS A 925 -35.46 -19.87 18.97
N HIS A 926 -36.48 -19.02 19.17
CA HIS A 926 -36.56 -17.72 18.52
C HIS A 926 -35.49 -16.76 19.07
N PRO A 927 -34.82 -15.95 18.23
CA PRO A 927 -33.83 -14.97 18.67
C PRO A 927 -34.35 -13.90 19.66
N ASP A 928 -35.68 -13.80 19.79
CA ASP A 928 -36.35 -12.87 20.71
C ASP A 928 -36.77 -13.54 22.04
N ALA A 929 -36.58 -14.85 22.20
CA ALA A 929 -36.99 -15.60 23.38
C ALA A 929 -35.89 -15.61 24.45
N ASN A 930 -36.27 -15.29 25.70
CA ASN A 930 -35.35 -15.22 26.83
C ASN A 930 -35.95 -15.91 28.06
N PHE A 931 -35.10 -16.61 28.81
CA PHE A 931 -35.53 -17.40 29.97
C PHE A 931 -34.67 -17.07 31.19
N SER A 932 -35.28 -16.80 32.34
CA SER A 932 -34.55 -16.75 33.60
C SER A 932 -34.59 -18.12 34.27
N MET A 933 -33.55 -18.45 35.04
CA MET A 933 -33.48 -19.72 35.78
C MET A 933 -34.53 -19.85 36.89
N GLN A 934 -35.22 -18.75 37.22
CA GLN A 934 -36.27 -18.67 38.25
C GLN A 934 -37.23 -17.52 37.95
N ALA A 935 -38.34 -17.41 38.70
CA ALA A 935 -39.30 -16.33 38.56
C ALA A 935 -38.65 -14.94 38.77
N ALA A 936 -38.99 -13.97 37.92
CA ALA A 936 -38.45 -12.61 37.98
C ALA A 936 -38.72 -11.93 39.33
N THR A 937 -39.90 -12.16 39.90
CA THR A 937 -40.31 -11.64 41.22
C THR A 937 -39.45 -12.18 42.38
N SER A 938 -38.75 -13.30 42.21
CA SER A 938 -37.78 -13.80 43.20
C SER A 938 -36.55 -12.90 43.32
N TYR A 939 -36.21 -12.11 42.29
CA TYR A 939 -35.12 -11.13 42.36
C TYR A 939 -35.56 -9.91 43.16
N SER A 940 -36.74 -9.36 42.83
CA SER A 940 -37.31 -8.20 43.54
C SER A 940 -37.52 -8.48 45.05
N SER A 941 -38.04 -9.67 45.39
CA SER A 941 -38.28 -10.09 46.78
C SER A 941 -37.01 -10.52 47.56
N GLY A 942 -35.84 -10.57 46.92
CA GLY A 942 -34.59 -11.03 47.53
C GLY A 942 -34.49 -12.54 47.76
N ARG A 943 -35.58 -13.30 47.55
CA ARG A 943 -35.61 -14.77 47.73
C ARG A 943 -34.59 -15.51 46.87
N THR A 944 -34.26 -14.95 45.71
CA THR A 944 -33.16 -15.43 44.84
C THR A 944 -31.88 -15.67 45.63
N PHE A 945 -31.49 -14.72 46.47
CA PHE A 945 -30.21 -14.75 47.18
C PHE A 945 -30.25 -15.71 48.37
N THR A 946 -31.43 -15.95 48.94
CA THR A 946 -31.64 -17.02 49.94
C THR A 946 -31.48 -18.40 49.31
N HIS A 947 -32.08 -18.63 48.14
CA HIS A 947 -31.98 -19.93 47.45
C HIS A 947 -30.65 -20.13 46.73
N ARG A 948 -29.92 -19.04 46.45
CA ARG A 948 -28.63 -19.04 45.74
C ARG A 948 -27.64 -18.16 46.52
N PRO A 949 -27.14 -18.64 47.67
CA PRO A 949 -26.29 -17.84 48.56
C PRO A 949 -24.95 -17.42 47.94
N TRP A 950 -24.57 -18.05 46.83
CA TRP A 950 -23.40 -17.68 46.03
C TRP A 950 -23.63 -16.46 45.11
N ILE A 951 -24.87 -15.98 44.97
CA ILE A 951 -25.17 -14.73 44.26
C ILE A 951 -25.27 -13.64 45.31
N LYS A 952 -24.41 -12.62 45.21
CA LYS A 952 -24.39 -11.51 46.15
C LYS A 952 -25.58 -10.58 45.91
N ASP A 953 -26.42 -10.40 46.92
CA ASP A 953 -27.50 -9.40 46.86
C ASP A 953 -26.89 -8.00 46.78
N SER A 954 -27.39 -7.20 45.83
CA SER A 954 -27.01 -5.81 45.65
C SER A 954 -27.67 -4.87 46.66
N ASN A 955 -28.62 -5.37 47.47
CA ASN A 955 -29.37 -4.66 48.53
C ASN A 955 -30.10 -3.38 48.06
N THR A 956 -30.23 -3.18 46.75
CA THR A 956 -30.89 -2.03 46.12
C THR A 956 -31.89 -2.53 45.09
N ALA A 957 -33.00 -1.80 44.91
CA ALA A 957 -34.03 -2.18 43.96
C ALA A 957 -33.49 -2.17 42.52
N GLU A 958 -32.74 -1.13 42.11
CA GLU A 958 -32.15 -1.09 40.78
C GLU A 958 -31.06 -2.17 40.59
N GLY A 959 -30.27 -2.45 41.63
CA GLY A 959 -29.26 -3.49 41.58
C GLY A 959 -29.85 -4.88 41.36
N ARG A 960 -30.97 -5.19 42.02
CA ARG A 960 -31.69 -6.46 41.85
C ARG A 960 -32.36 -6.57 40.48
N VAL A 961 -32.89 -5.47 39.95
CA VAL A 961 -33.41 -5.40 38.57
C VAL A 961 -32.29 -5.67 37.57
N LYS A 962 -31.14 -5.01 37.74
CA LYS A 962 -29.96 -5.24 36.90
C LYS A 962 -29.53 -6.71 36.94
N GLN A 963 -29.46 -7.31 38.13
CA GLN A 963 -29.13 -8.74 38.31
C GLN A 963 -30.14 -9.69 37.66
N PHE A 964 -31.43 -9.33 37.64
CA PHE A 964 -32.44 -10.08 36.89
C PHE A 964 -32.15 -10.07 35.39
N HIS A 965 -31.90 -8.90 34.79
CA HIS A 965 -31.59 -8.80 33.36
C HIS A 965 -30.26 -9.46 32.99
N GLU A 966 -29.27 -9.44 33.87
CA GLU A 966 -27.98 -10.14 33.76
C GLU A 966 -28.06 -11.66 34.02
N SER A 967 -29.26 -12.21 34.23
CA SER A 967 -29.45 -13.64 34.46
C SER A 967 -30.37 -14.32 33.44
N LYS A 968 -30.85 -13.57 32.45
CA LYS A 968 -31.65 -14.06 31.33
C LYS A 968 -30.78 -14.90 30.38
N LEU A 969 -31.29 -16.04 29.92
CA LEU A 969 -30.58 -16.92 29.01
C LEU A 969 -31.24 -16.86 27.65
N HIS A 970 -30.42 -16.72 26.61
CA HIS A 970 -30.85 -16.91 25.24
C HIS A 970 -30.72 -18.40 24.88
N CYS A 971 -31.72 -18.95 24.20
CA CYS A 971 -31.77 -20.36 23.80
C CYS A 971 -30.66 -20.81 22.86
N SER A 972 -30.06 -19.86 22.12
CA SER A 972 -28.96 -20.13 21.19
C SER A 972 -27.60 -20.22 21.88
N VAL A 973 -27.53 -20.01 23.19
CA VAL A 973 -26.33 -20.34 23.96
C VAL A 973 -26.21 -21.87 23.95
N PRO A 974 -25.20 -22.45 23.28
CA PRO A 974 -24.97 -23.88 23.38
C PRO A 974 -24.69 -24.19 24.86
N GLY A 975 -25.45 -25.11 25.44
CA GLY A 975 -25.11 -25.69 26.75
C GLY A 975 -23.84 -26.52 26.68
#